data_AF-A0A3B3U0P1-F1
#
_entry.id   AF-A0A3B3U0P1-F1
#
_cell.length_a   1.000
_cell.length_b   1.000
_cell.length_c   1.000
_cell.angle_alpha   90.00
_cell.angle_beta   90.00
_cell.angle_gamma   90.00
#
_symmetry.space_group_name_H-M   'P 1'
#
loop_
_entity.id
_entity.type
_entity.pdbx_description
1 polymer ?
#
loop_
_entity_poly.entity_id
_entity_poly.type
_entity_poly.pdbx_seq_one_letter_code
_entity_poly.pdbx_strand_id
1 'polypeptide(L)'
;MLSSGKISQATFTKVKNGFERLKDTLKSAQSSEMQLLGEAKRHQAELERLQVEVRSPEEQWGPPEEPDGEVSKLRRQLLQAHNELRAAEDREHAARHGLQRLREEKRHREREIQTQPAELESNTDMLKDKHDALKKEVAQRQLDVRTLMEDLETLETLLLKEQKELEEKMEIIEIKEAEKAQLACIPNRIIQETERKRSLWEVAMKEMESLNTALSEAKHQMRSVNEDNQSLEVRREEAMLELERLRARMEARQRENRQLLKKQEISREESSEIMGSRGILEMKLHNLMTDRKQLHESRSLQLQKKNKQVEALRRMEHAVSMATERLAHTQSVYKNIQSQLLVAIPEREASARQRMELQKEIDALKAGFEKQVSTAEEENQKKHQNGVIQELLRESNHLRDELLSLRCLTQIKAEERSKKNRERLKAEQLSERIQQELRERELIIMNHKKLNAVLQRRISQYSKLCDTFLEEKNKYARLKQIASQTISELTEQLNILANEMEIQRSIADSKDRLLTKARMKVSSSSKTREKLRNEISKFTWKRHQIRQRHEDNKLELMNLTQMIKFHEGILLDVKRSHENAIQRRNFLGLRLLEQDGVLSNFYDQAKNLEAAVAKNYNATETAEKDARELQIEINDEKRQTDLKRRKVLLKRKQEEEIITLQIKLSEARDATLKSVTRTLQCRELKGDDPPSPELVKKMEQLEANLAERERQLLEKELQVERVTRMSEPLGQQAESCRLHSLSVAKKLNEARAKIFNINLCLMAVSAEVSMKQAVALSEHRQMKERELQLSEARDEMLKSLVESIESEDEASPNSELDNKMEQLSESRDTRPESINESNDSEDEASSPSELHREMEELPERESQQQPEGEGAEQEVGPSKPLVQQREVSRPDGLDGLSTSWKGPKVLWWFDKEEAGRRLERDRRLRQRAREEKKRLAEENKWRQLPSGVYTTAEARPNAYIPLDDPLGLPVPFGRFAPIKPRPQGAYMRHYRNLTVKSWNF
;
A
#
# COMPACT_ATOMS: atom_id res chain seq x y z
N MET A 1 -139.37 -54.79 -150.44
CA MET A 1 -140.73 -54.86 -149.88
C MET A 1 -141.57 -53.72 -150.44
N LEU A 2 -142.21 -53.78 -151.62
CA LEU A 2 -142.56 -54.90 -152.52
C LEU A 2 -143.58 -55.93 -152.00
N SER A 3 -144.09 -55.78 -150.78
CA SER A 3 -145.18 -56.60 -150.22
C SER A 3 -146.49 -55.83 -150.04
N SER A 4 -146.51 -54.52 -150.33
CA SER A 4 -147.58 -53.58 -149.99
C SER A 4 -148.21 -52.84 -151.19
N GLY A 5 -147.96 -53.31 -152.42
CA GLY A 5 -148.72 -52.96 -153.64
C GLY A 5 -148.64 -51.52 -154.20
N LYS A 6 -148.22 -50.52 -153.41
CA LYS A 6 -148.28 -49.09 -153.80
C LYS A 6 -147.00 -48.49 -154.39
N ILE A 7 -145.93 -49.29 -154.51
CA ILE A 7 -144.64 -48.85 -155.08
C ILE A 7 -144.25 -49.84 -156.18
N SER A 8 -144.21 -49.38 -157.42
CA SER A 8 -143.86 -50.21 -158.58
C SER A 8 -142.37 -50.60 -158.54
N GLN A 9 -142.01 -51.67 -159.25
CA GLN A 9 -140.62 -52.12 -159.30
C GLN A 9 -139.67 -51.05 -159.87
N ALA A 10 -140.19 -50.16 -160.74
CA ALA A 10 -139.47 -48.99 -161.27
C ALA A 10 -139.23 -47.88 -160.23
N THR A 11 -140.08 -47.73 -159.21
CA THR A 11 -139.82 -46.80 -158.09
C THR A 11 -138.87 -47.41 -157.06
N PHE A 12 -138.89 -48.74 -156.87
CA PHE A 12 -137.86 -49.42 -156.06
C PHE A 12 -136.46 -49.32 -156.69
N THR A 13 -136.30 -49.56 -158.01
CA THR A 13 -135.00 -49.40 -158.68
C THR A 13 -134.54 -47.94 -158.74
N LYS A 14 -135.44 -46.96 -158.92
CA LYS A 14 -135.09 -45.53 -158.79
C LYS A 14 -134.55 -45.18 -157.40
N VAL A 15 -135.18 -45.66 -156.33
CA VAL A 15 -134.69 -45.43 -154.95
C VAL A 15 -133.36 -46.13 -154.71
N LYS A 16 -133.16 -47.37 -155.17
CA LYS A 16 -131.87 -48.08 -155.05
C LYS A 16 -130.74 -47.34 -155.78
N ASN A 17 -130.96 -46.99 -157.05
CA ASN A 17 -129.96 -46.30 -157.86
C ASN A 17 -129.68 -44.87 -157.35
N GLY A 18 -130.67 -44.21 -156.75
CA GLY A 18 -130.49 -42.93 -156.06
C GLY A 18 -129.65 -43.06 -154.79
N PHE A 19 -129.87 -44.12 -153.99
CA PHE A 19 -129.10 -44.38 -152.76
C PHE A 19 -127.65 -44.78 -153.07
N GLU A 20 -127.40 -45.55 -154.13
CA GLU A 20 -126.03 -45.85 -154.59
C GLU A 20 -125.32 -44.58 -155.08
N ARG A 21 -125.99 -43.70 -155.86
CA ARG A 21 -125.44 -42.37 -156.20
C ARG A 21 -125.10 -41.52 -154.98
N LEU A 22 -125.97 -41.51 -153.96
CA LEU A 22 -125.72 -40.80 -152.69
C LEU A 22 -124.53 -41.37 -151.90
N LYS A 23 -124.37 -42.70 -151.92
CA LYS A 23 -123.24 -43.39 -151.29
C LYS A 23 -121.91 -43.08 -151.99
N ASP A 24 -121.93 -42.97 -153.31
CA ASP A 24 -120.73 -42.64 -154.09
C ASP A 24 -120.39 -41.14 -154.07
N THR A 25 -121.37 -40.23 -154.00
CA THR A 25 -121.09 -38.80 -153.76
C THR A 25 -120.62 -38.51 -152.34
N LEU A 26 -121.09 -39.26 -151.33
CA LEU A 26 -120.55 -39.17 -149.97
C LEU A 26 -119.08 -39.65 -149.90
N LYS A 27 -118.74 -40.73 -150.63
CA LYS A 27 -117.35 -41.16 -150.78
C LYS A 27 -116.49 -40.13 -151.51
N SER A 28 -116.98 -39.52 -152.60
CA SER A 28 -116.21 -38.48 -153.30
C SER A 28 -115.98 -37.28 -152.38
N ALA A 29 -116.98 -36.87 -151.59
CA ALA A 29 -116.85 -35.80 -150.60
C ALA A 29 -115.77 -36.11 -149.55
N GLN A 30 -115.77 -37.30 -148.94
CA GLN A 30 -114.72 -37.72 -148.00
C GLN A 30 -113.34 -37.81 -148.67
N SER A 31 -113.26 -38.21 -149.95
CA SER A 31 -111.98 -38.20 -150.67
C SER A 31 -111.46 -36.78 -150.95
N SER A 32 -112.35 -35.83 -151.26
CA SER A 32 -111.97 -34.41 -151.40
C SER A 32 -111.60 -33.76 -150.06
N GLU A 33 -112.27 -34.12 -148.97
CA GLU A 33 -111.93 -33.66 -147.61
C GLU A 33 -110.54 -34.17 -147.19
N MET A 34 -110.24 -35.44 -147.47
CA MET A 34 -108.90 -36.01 -147.28
C MET A 34 -107.83 -35.39 -148.20
N GLN A 35 -108.19 -34.99 -149.43
CA GLN A 35 -107.28 -34.24 -150.31
C GLN A 35 -107.01 -32.83 -149.78
N LEU A 36 -108.04 -32.10 -149.36
CA LEU A 36 -107.91 -30.76 -148.78
C LEU A 36 -107.13 -30.77 -147.45
N LEU A 37 -107.30 -31.79 -146.61
CA LEU A 37 -106.45 -32.00 -145.43
C LEU A 37 -105.00 -32.38 -145.79
N GLY A 38 -104.81 -33.05 -146.93
CA GLY A 38 -103.48 -33.29 -147.50
C GLY A 38 -102.84 -32.00 -148.02
N GLU A 39 -103.61 -31.12 -148.64
CA GLU A 39 -103.17 -29.83 -149.18
C GLU A 39 -102.90 -28.81 -148.08
N ALA A 40 -103.74 -28.73 -147.04
CA ALA A 40 -103.46 -27.96 -145.84
C ALA A 40 -102.15 -28.40 -145.17
N LYS A 41 -101.89 -29.72 -145.09
CA LYS A 41 -100.62 -30.25 -144.57
C LYS A 41 -99.43 -30.00 -145.49
N ARG A 42 -99.61 -30.00 -146.82
CA ARG A 42 -98.58 -29.55 -147.77
C ARG A 42 -98.28 -28.07 -147.58
N HIS A 43 -99.29 -27.20 -147.55
CA HIS A 43 -99.11 -25.76 -147.36
C HIS A 43 -98.53 -25.40 -145.99
N GLN A 44 -98.83 -26.19 -144.94
CA GLN A 44 -98.17 -26.03 -143.65
C GLN A 44 -96.70 -26.49 -143.70
N ALA A 45 -96.40 -27.62 -144.32
CA ALA A 45 -95.01 -28.07 -144.55
C ALA A 45 -94.25 -27.16 -145.54
N GLU A 46 -94.93 -26.49 -146.46
CA GLU A 46 -94.38 -25.46 -147.34
C GLU A 46 -94.15 -24.15 -146.59
N LEU A 47 -95.02 -23.77 -145.64
CA LEU A 47 -94.78 -22.63 -144.73
C LEU A 47 -93.60 -22.91 -143.79
N GLU A 48 -93.50 -24.11 -143.24
CA GLU A 48 -92.37 -24.54 -142.40
C GLU A 48 -91.08 -24.62 -143.25
N ARG A 49 -91.14 -25.18 -144.47
CA ARG A 49 -90.01 -25.17 -145.42
C ARG A 49 -89.62 -23.77 -145.87
N LEU A 50 -90.56 -22.86 -146.12
CA LEU A 50 -90.27 -21.47 -146.47
C LEU A 50 -89.72 -20.70 -145.26
N GLN A 51 -90.15 -21.02 -144.03
CA GLN A 51 -89.50 -20.50 -142.82
C GLN A 51 -88.07 -21.02 -142.63
N VAL A 52 -87.73 -22.20 -143.16
CA VAL A 52 -86.34 -22.70 -143.23
C VAL A 52 -85.57 -22.03 -144.37
N GLU A 53 -86.11 -22.01 -145.60
CA GLU A 53 -85.47 -21.44 -146.80
C GLU A 53 -85.30 -19.91 -146.74
N VAL A 54 -86.08 -19.20 -145.90
CA VAL A 54 -85.95 -17.75 -145.66
C VAL A 54 -85.13 -17.41 -144.41
N ARG A 55 -84.72 -18.41 -143.60
CA ARG A 55 -83.83 -18.20 -142.43
C ARG A 55 -82.52 -18.97 -142.47
N SER A 56 -82.28 -19.75 -143.51
CA SER A 56 -80.95 -20.16 -143.97
C SER A 56 -81.04 -20.32 -145.49
N PRO A 57 -80.38 -19.47 -146.30
CA PRO A 57 -79.02 -18.98 -146.05
C PRO A 57 -78.79 -17.46 -146.25
N GLU A 58 -78.27 -16.80 -145.21
CA GLU A 58 -77.15 -15.83 -145.40
C GLU A 58 -75.83 -16.50 -144.97
N GLU A 59 -75.62 -17.75 -145.41
CA GLU A 59 -74.36 -18.48 -145.29
C GLU A 59 -73.61 -18.47 -146.63
N GLN A 60 -72.66 -17.55 -146.73
CA GLN A 60 -71.53 -17.43 -147.68
C GLN A 60 -70.80 -16.15 -147.24
N TRP A 61 -69.70 -16.17 -146.50
CA TRP A 61 -68.53 -17.06 -146.63
C TRP A 61 -67.94 -17.52 -145.29
N GLY A 62 -67.30 -18.70 -145.35
CA GLY A 62 -65.99 -18.96 -144.74
C GLY A 62 -65.12 -19.72 -145.75
N PRO A 63 -63.90 -20.17 -145.42
CA PRO A 63 -63.10 -19.92 -144.21
C PRO A 63 -61.89 -18.99 -144.59
N PRO A 64 -60.64 -19.02 -144.06
CA PRO A 64 -59.85 -20.13 -143.48
C PRO A 64 -59.50 -19.98 -141.99
N GLU A 65 -58.99 -21.06 -141.40
CA GLU A 65 -58.24 -21.03 -140.14
C GLU A 65 -56.79 -20.55 -140.42
N GLU A 66 -56.33 -19.51 -139.73
CA GLU A 66 -54.92 -19.15 -139.59
C GLU A 66 -54.68 -18.53 -138.19
N PRO A 67 -53.44 -18.55 -137.66
CA PRO A 67 -53.21 -18.77 -136.23
C PRO A 67 -53.46 -17.57 -135.30
N ASP A 68 -53.51 -17.85 -133.99
CA ASP A 68 -53.81 -16.93 -132.88
C ASP A 68 -53.01 -15.60 -132.91
N GLY A 69 -53.56 -14.59 -133.59
CA GLY A 69 -53.09 -13.22 -133.62
C GLY A 69 -53.96 -12.25 -132.82
N GLU A 70 -53.35 -11.22 -132.23
CA GLU A 70 -53.99 -10.28 -131.29
C GLU A 70 -55.20 -9.55 -131.89
N VAL A 71 -55.19 -9.29 -133.20
CA VAL A 71 -56.30 -8.70 -133.96
C VAL A 71 -57.60 -9.47 -133.73
N SER A 72 -57.55 -10.82 -133.69
CA SER A 72 -58.73 -11.68 -133.50
C SER A 72 -59.24 -11.73 -132.04
N LYS A 73 -58.47 -11.20 -131.08
CA LYS A 73 -58.92 -10.94 -129.70
C LYS A 73 -59.55 -9.55 -129.61
N LEU A 74 -58.85 -8.52 -130.11
CA LEU A 74 -59.35 -7.13 -130.12
C LEU A 74 -60.68 -7.00 -130.89
N ARG A 75 -60.81 -7.66 -132.04
CA ARG A 75 -62.06 -7.62 -132.84
C ARG A 75 -63.22 -8.32 -132.13
N ARG A 76 -62.94 -9.38 -131.35
CA ARG A 76 -63.93 -10.07 -130.49
C ARG A 76 -64.39 -9.15 -129.36
N GLN A 77 -63.44 -8.51 -128.67
CA GLN A 77 -63.72 -7.56 -127.59
C GLN A 77 -64.54 -6.35 -128.09
N LEU A 78 -64.21 -5.80 -129.25
CA LEU A 78 -64.92 -4.64 -129.82
C LEU A 78 -66.35 -4.99 -130.26
N LEU A 79 -66.57 -6.18 -130.83
CA LEU A 79 -67.91 -6.64 -131.22
C LEU A 79 -68.75 -7.01 -129.98
N GLN A 80 -68.14 -7.62 -128.96
CA GLN A 80 -68.79 -7.87 -127.67
C GLN A 80 -69.19 -6.56 -126.98
N ALA A 81 -68.28 -5.59 -126.88
CA ALA A 81 -68.56 -4.27 -126.30
C ALA A 81 -69.66 -3.50 -127.07
N HIS A 82 -69.70 -3.61 -128.40
CA HIS A 82 -70.76 -3.00 -129.20
C HIS A 82 -72.14 -3.64 -128.95
N ASN A 83 -72.19 -4.96 -128.79
CA ASN A 83 -73.43 -5.67 -128.42
C ASN A 83 -73.87 -5.35 -126.99
N GLU A 84 -72.94 -5.26 -126.05
CA GLU A 84 -73.21 -4.87 -124.66
C GLU A 84 -73.70 -3.41 -124.56
N LEU A 85 -73.16 -2.51 -125.39
CA LEU A 85 -73.60 -1.11 -125.51
C LEU A 85 -75.03 -1.02 -126.03
N ARG A 86 -75.37 -1.62 -127.17
CA ARG A 86 -76.76 -1.60 -127.68
C ARG A 86 -77.75 -2.22 -126.70
N ALA A 87 -77.38 -3.33 -126.07
CA ALA A 87 -78.21 -3.93 -125.03
C ALA A 87 -78.36 -3.04 -123.79
N ALA A 88 -77.45 -2.09 -123.52
CA ALA A 88 -77.60 -1.07 -122.49
C ALA A 88 -78.47 0.11 -122.95
N GLU A 89 -78.35 0.55 -124.20
CA GLU A 89 -79.21 1.59 -124.81
C GLU A 89 -80.68 1.14 -124.83
N ASP A 90 -80.96 -0.09 -125.29
CA ASP A 90 -82.32 -0.68 -125.28
C ASP A 90 -82.90 -0.77 -123.85
N ARG A 91 -82.07 -1.16 -122.87
CA ARG A 91 -82.44 -1.14 -121.44
C ARG A 91 -82.74 0.27 -120.94
N GLU A 92 -81.99 1.28 -121.36
CA GLU A 92 -82.23 2.67 -120.96
C GLU A 92 -83.52 3.23 -121.58
N HIS A 93 -83.78 2.95 -122.87
CA HIS A 93 -85.04 3.33 -123.52
C HIS A 93 -86.25 2.65 -122.85
N ALA A 94 -86.15 1.35 -122.53
CA ALA A 94 -87.18 0.65 -121.77
C ALA A 94 -87.40 1.26 -120.37
N ALA A 95 -86.32 1.58 -119.65
CA ALA A 95 -86.38 2.19 -118.32
C ALA A 95 -86.99 3.60 -118.35
N ARG A 96 -86.65 4.43 -119.36
CA ARG A 96 -87.24 5.76 -119.57
C ARG A 96 -88.76 5.68 -119.78
N HIS A 97 -89.23 4.77 -120.62
CA HIS A 97 -90.68 4.51 -120.82
C HIS A 97 -91.36 3.85 -119.61
N GLY A 98 -90.63 3.11 -118.78
CA GLY A 98 -91.14 2.62 -117.49
C GLY A 98 -91.35 3.75 -116.48
N LEU A 99 -90.34 4.61 -116.31
CA LEU A 99 -90.39 5.78 -115.42
C LEU A 99 -91.47 6.79 -115.82
N GLN A 100 -91.78 6.95 -117.10
CA GLN A 100 -92.88 7.80 -117.52
C GLN A 100 -94.25 7.23 -117.11
N ARG A 101 -94.50 5.94 -117.37
CA ARG A 101 -95.73 5.24 -116.93
C ARG A 101 -95.91 5.31 -115.41
N LEU A 102 -94.87 5.03 -114.63
CA LEU A 102 -94.91 5.12 -113.17
C LEU A 102 -95.20 6.55 -112.65
N ARG A 103 -94.80 7.60 -113.37
CA ARG A 103 -95.15 8.99 -113.03
C ARG A 103 -96.61 9.33 -113.35
N GLU A 104 -97.18 8.72 -114.37
CA GLU A 104 -98.59 8.87 -114.75
C GLU A 104 -99.49 8.07 -113.79
N GLU A 105 -99.11 6.83 -113.44
CA GLU A 105 -99.76 6.03 -112.40
C GLU A 105 -99.75 6.73 -111.03
N LYS A 106 -98.61 7.29 -110.62
CA LYS A 106 -98.52 8.07 -109.37
C LYS A 106 -99.54 9.22 -109.35
N ARG A 107 -99.63 10.00 -110.43
CA ARG A 107 -100.62 11.09 -110.59
C ARG A 107 -102.07 10.61 -110.60
N HIS A 108 -102.32 9.33 -110.85
CA HIS A 108 -103.65 8.72 -110.75
C HIS A 108 -103.98 8.36 -109.29
N ARG A 109 -103.06 7.63 -108.63
CA ARG A 109 -103.16 7.27 -107.20
C ARG A 109 -103.33 8.50 -106.29
N GLU A 110 -102.62 9.59 -106.59
CA GLU A 110 -102.72 10.86 -105.84
C GLU A 110 -104.12 11.51 -105.93
N ARG A 111 -104.93 11.21 -106.95
CA ARG A 111 -106.32 11.68 -107.06
C ARG A 111 -107.29 10.74 -106.35
N GLU A 112 -107.05 9.43 -106.41
CA GLU A 112 -107.85 8.40 -105.72
C GLU A 112 -107.80 8.57 -104.20
N ILE A 113 -106.66 8.99 -103.65
CA ILE A 113 -106.51 9.33 -102.23
C ILE A 113 -107.39 10.53 -101.79
N GLN A 114 -107.78 11.41 -102.71
CA GLN A 114 -108.58 12.61 -102.39
C GLN A 114 -110.10 12.36 -102.35
N THR A 115 -110.59 11.14 -102.66
CA THR A 115 -112.03 10.86 -102.83
C THR A 115 -112.61 9.81 -101.87
N GLN A 116 -111.88 9.39 -100.83
CA GLN A 116 -112.39 8.45 -99.80
C GLN A 116 -111.97 8.81 -98.35
N PRO A 117 -112.80 9.57 -97.59
CA PRO A 117 -112.56 9.88 -96.18
C PRO A 117 -113.68 9.36 -95.24
N ALA A 118 -113.41 8.27 -94.50
CA ALA A 118 -114.20 7.85 -93.33
C ALA A 118 -113.46 6.83 -92.45
N GLU A 119 -113.10 5.66 -93.01
CA GLU A 119 -112.65 4.49 -92.21
C GLU A 119 -111.19 4.58 -91.71
N LEU A 120 -110.40 5.49 -92.27
CA LEU A 120 -108.98 5.63 -91.92
C LEU A 120 -108.75 6.41 -90.62
N GLU A 121 -109.60 7.38 -90.27
CA GLU A 121 -109.36 8.29 -89.14
C GLU A 121 -109.38 7.54 -87.79
N SER A 122 -110.39 6.70 -87.56
CA SER A 122 -110.51 5.83 -86.38
C SER A 122 -109.29 4.93 -86.14
N ASN A 123 -108.71 4.40 -87.24
CA ASN A 123 -107.48 3.60 -87.16
C ASN A 123 -106.24 4.46 -86.80
N THR A 124 -106.21 5.75 -87.15
CA THR A 124 -105.11 6.64 -86.72
C THR A 124 -105.17 6.98 -85.24
N ASP A 125 -106.35 7.18 -84.65
CA ASP A 125 -106.48 7.48 -83.22
C ASP A 125 -106.14 6.27 -82.36
N MET A 126 -106.61 5.07 -82.73
CA MET A 126 -106.22 3.79 -82.13
C MET A 126 -104.70 3.51 -82.17
N LEU A 127 -103.95 4.16 -83.07
CA LEU A 127 -102.49 4.10 -83.13
C LEU A 127 -101.81 5.21 -82.32
N LYS A 128 -102.42 6.41 -82.21
CA LYS A 128 -101.96 7.49 -81.32
C LYS A 128 -102.02 7.05 -79.85
N ASP A 129 -103.13 6.46 -79.41
CA ASP A 129 -103.29 5.96 -78.04
C ASP A 129 -102.24 4.91 -77.67
N LYS A 130 -101.94 3.99 -78.60
CA LYS A 130 -100.87 2.99 -78.43
C LYS A 130 -99.49 3.62 -78.40
N HIS A 131 -99.24 4.65 -79.24
CA HIS A 131 -97.98 5.38 -79.22
C HIS A 131 -97.79 6.15 -77.90
N ASP A 132 -98.84 6.77 -77.36
CA ASP A 132 -98.77 7.54 -76.12
C ASP A 132 -98.77 6.65 -74.87
N ALA A 133 -99.34 5.44 -74.94
CA ALA A 133 -99.09 4.38 -73.96
C ALA A 133 -97.60 3.96 -73.96
N LEU A 134 -97.03 3.64 -75.13
CA LEU A 134 -95.61 3.28 -75.27
C LEU A 134 -94.67 4.42 -74.84
N LYS A 135 -95.01 5.70 -75.09
CA LYS A 135 -94.26 6.85 -74.57
C LYS A 135 -94.25 6.90 -73.04
N LYS A 136 -95.40 6.65 -72.40
CA LYS A 136 -95.50 6.60 -70.92
C LYS A 136 -94.69 5.42 -70.37
N GLU A 137 -94.75 4.26 -71.01
CA GLU A 137 -93.99 3.07 -70.65
C GLU A 137 -92.47 3.27 -70.83
N VAL A 138 -92.04 3.98 -71.88
CA VAL A 138 -90.64 4.38 -72.10
C VAL A 138 -90.20 5.43 -71.09
N ALA A 139 -91.04 6.43 -70.77
CA ALA A 139 -90.74 7.42 -69.74
C ALA A 139 -90.64 6.79 -68.33
N GLN A 140 -91.48 5.79 -68.04
CA GLN A 140 -91.39 5.00 -66.82
C GLN A 140 -90.10 4.19 -66.78
N ARG A 141 -89.75 3.43 -67.83
CA ARG A 141 -88.45 2.73 -67.90
C ARG A 141 -87.24 3.67 -67.83
N GLN A 142 -87.36 4.91 -68.32
CA GLN A 142 -86.32 5.93 -68.18
C GLN A 142 -86.22 6.49 -66.75
N LEU A 143 -87.30 6.43 -65.96
CA LEU A 143 -87.26 6.68 -64.51
C LEU A 143 -86.62 5.49 -63.80
N ASP A 144 -87.10 4.26 -64.07
CA ASP A 144 -86.62 3.02 -63.47
C ASP A 144 -85.10 2.83 -63.68
N VAL A 145 -84.60 3.15 -64.88
CA VAL A 145 -83.15 3.13 -65.19
C VAL A 145 -82.38 4.19 -64.40
N ARG A 146 -82.94 5.37 -64.14
CA ARG A 146 -82.27 6.40 -63.31
C ARG A 146 -82.23 5.98 -61.85
N THR A 147 -83.33 5.49 -61.29
CA THR A 147 -83.33 4.99 -59.90
C THR A 147 -82.39 3.80 -59.75
N LEU A 148 -82.30 2.89 -60.73
CA LEU A 148 -81.33 1.80 -60.72
C LEU A 148 -79.87 2.28 -60.90
N MET A 149 -79.62 3.39 -61.61
CA MET A 149 -78.30 4.01 -61.66
C MET A 149 -77.95 4.69 -60.32
N GLU A 150 -78.88 5.42 -59.71
CA GLU A 150 -78.72 6.02 -58.39
C GLU A 150 -78.48 4.93 -57.31
N ASP A 151 -79.23 3.83 -57.35
CA ASP A 151 -79.01 2.64 -56.51
C ASP A 151 -77.61 2.05 -56.73
N LEU A 152 -77.18 1.85 -57.98
CA LEU A 152 -75.84 1.35 -58.31
C LEU A 152 -74.73 2.30 -57.81
N GLU A 153 -74.87 3.62 -58.01
CA GLU A 153 -73.93 4.61 -57.50
C GLU A 153 -73.86 4.57 -55.95
N THR A 154 -74.99 4.42 -55.25
CA THR A 154 -74.95 4.23 -53.78
C THR A 154 -74.24 2.95 -53.38
N LEU A 155 -74.48 1.83 -54.08
CA LEU A 155 -73.82 0.54 -53.84
C LEU A 155 -72.32 0.60 -54.11
N GLU A 156 -71.88 1.27 -55.18
CA GLU A 156 -70.45 1.51 -55.46
C GLU A 156 -69.81 2.36 -54.36
N THR A 157 -70.46 3.43 -53.88
CA THR A 157 -69.92 4.22 -52.75
C THR A 157 -69.98 3.48 -51.40
N LEU A 158 -70.76 2.42 -51.27
CA LEU A 158 -70.76 1.53 -50.09
C LEU A 158 -69.61 0.52 -50.19
N LEU A 159 -69.45 -0.15 -51.33
CA LEU A 159 -68.34 -1.06 -51.60
C LEU A 159 -66.98 -0.36 -51.44
N LEU A 160 -66.84 0.89 -51.90
CA LEU A 160 -65.63 1.71 -51.71
C LEU A 160 -65.37 2.13 -50.24
N LYS A 161 -66.38 2.06 -49.35
CA LYS A 161 -66.20 2.24 -47.90
C LYS A 161 -65.80 0.92 -47.25
N GLU A 162 -66.49 -0.17 -47.58
CA GLU A 162 -66.17 -1.52 -47.08
C GLU A 162 -64.75 -1.97 -47.48
N GLN A 163 -64.29 -1.61 -48.68
CA GLN A 163 -62.91 -1.83 -49.13
C GLN A 163 -61.90 -1.07 -48.25
N LYS A 164 -62.09 0.23 -48.01
CA LYS A 164 -61.21 1.03 -47.15
C LYS A 164 -61.21 0.55 -45.70
N GLU A 165 -62.39 0.21 -45.18
CA GLU A 165 -62.50 -0.42 -43.86
C GLU A 165 -61.75 -1.76 -43.79
N LEU A 166 -61.68 -2.52 -44.89
CA LEU A 166 -60.94 -3.78 -44.96
C LEU A 166 -59.42 -3.55 -45.07
N GLU A 167 -58.99 -2.54 -45.83
CA GLU A 167 -57.61 -2.06 -45.90
C GLU A 167 -57.11 -1.60 -44.51
N GLU A 168 -57.86 -0.74 -43.81
CA GLU A 168 -57.58 -0.32 -42.43
C GLU A 168 -57.48 -1.51 -41.46
N LYS A 169 -58.38 -2.50 -41.59
CA LYS A 169 -58.34 -3.73 -40.78
C LYS A 169 -57.12 -4.60 -41.11
N MET A 170 -56.65 -4.62 -42.36
CA MET A 170 -55.42 -5.30 -42.76
C MET A 170 -54.17 -4.63 -42.19
N GLU A 171 -54.04 -3.30 -42.29
CA GLU A 171 -52.92 -2.56 -41.67
C GLU A 171 -52.84 -2.81 -40.16
N ILE A 172 -53.98 -2.80 -39.47
CA ILE A 172 -54.05 -3.13 -38.03
C ILE A 172 -53.57 -4.57 -37.76
N ILE A 173 -53.91 -5.53 -38.62
CA ILE A 173 -53.44 -6.92 -38.48
C ILE A 173 -51.91 -7.00 -38.67
N GLU A 174 -51.35 -6.38 -39.71
CA GLU A 174 -49.90 -6.37 -39.95
C GLU A 174 -49.12 -5.76 -38.77
N ILE A 175 -49.60 -4.64 -38.22
CA ILE A 175 -49.03 -4.01 -37.02
C ILE A 175 -49.07 -4.98 -35.82
N LYS A 176 -50.18 -5.71 -35.64
CA LYS A 176 -50.33 -6.67 -34.53
C LYS A 176 -49.51 -7.94 -34.72
N GLU A 177 -49.27 -8.38 -35.95
CA GLU A 177 -48.34 -9.48 -36.23
C GLU A 177 -46.88 -9.04 -36.02
N ALA A 178 -46.52 -7.80 -36.36
CA ALA A 178 -45.21 -7.22 -36.05
C ALA A 178 -44.97 -7.08 -34.53
N GLU A 179 -45.95 -6.60 -33.76
CA GLU A 179 -45.91 -6.58 -32.29
C GLU A 179 -45.72 -7.99 -31.72
N LYS A 180 -46.50 -8.96 -32.19
CA LYS A 180 -46.43 -10.38 -31.78
C LYS A 180 -45.05 -10.99 -32.07
N ALA A 181 -44.45 -10.69 -33.22
CA ALA A 181 -43.10 -11.15 -33.57
C ALA A 181 -42.02 -10.53 -32.66
N GLN A 182 -42.14 -9.24 -32.33
CA GLN A 182 -41.25 -8.57 -31.36
C GLN A 182 -41.37 -9.17 -29.96
N LEU A 183 -42.60 -9.38 -29.47
CA LEU A 183 -42.87 -9.98 -28.16
C LEU A 183 -42.35 -11.43 -28.08
N ALA A 184 -42.50 -12.23 -29.14
CA ALA A 184 -41.97 -13.60 -29.23
C ALA A 184 -40.44 -13.68 -29.08
N CYS A 185 -39.71 -12.59 -29.37
CA CYS A 185 -38.26 -12.53 -29.20
C CYS A 185 -37.83 -12.28 -27.73
N ILE A 186 -38.72 -11.75 -26.89
CA ILE A 186 -38.38 -11.35 -25.51
C ILE A 186 -38.06 -12.55 -24.61
N PRO A 187 -38.85 -13.65 -24.56
CA PRO A 187 -38.51 -14.84 -23.76
C PRO A 187 -37.13 -15.41 -24.09
N ASN A 188 -36.77 -15.48 -25.38
CA ASN A 188 -35.47 -16.00 -25.81
C ASN A 188 -34.30 -15.11 -25.35
N ARG A 189 -34.47 -13.78 -25.35
CA ARG A 189 -33.48 -12.84 -24.79
C ARG A 189 -33.33 -13.04 -23.27
N ILE A 190 -34.45 -13.19 -22.55
CA ILE A 190 -34.45 -13.44 -21.10
C ILE A 190 -33.75 -14.77 -20.78
N ILE A 191 -34.06 -15.86 -21.50
CA ILE A 191 -33.41 -17.17 -21.32
C ILE A 191 -31.89 -17.03 -21.44
N GLN A 192 -31.40 -16.48 -22.56
CA GLN A 192 -29.97 -16.28 -22.78
C GLN A 192 -29.31 -15.39 -21.70
N GLU A 193 -30.01 -14.37 -21.20
CA GLU A 193 -29.50 -13.57 -20.08
C GLU A 193 -29.44 -14.36 -18.77
N THR A 194 -30.43 -15.19 -18.45
CA THR A 194 -30.37 -16.04 -17.25
C THR A 194 -29.29 -17.11 -17.35
N GLU A 195 -28.98 -17.60 -18.56
CA GLU A 195 -27.88 -18.54 -18.82
C GLU A 195 -26.52 -17.86 -18.66
N ARG A 196 -26.34 -16.65 -19.23
CA ARG A 196 -25.15 -15.81 -19.00
C ARG A 196 -24.95 -15.48 -17.51
N LYS A 197 -26.03 -15.18 -16.79
CA LYS A 197 -25.98 -14.92 -15.34
C LYS A 197 -25.67 -16.20 -14.53
N ARG A 198 -26.17 -17.36 -14.94
CA ARG A 198 -25.84 -18.67 -14.35
C ARG A 198 -24.37 -19.05 -14.58
N SER A 199 -23.84 -18.95 -15.80
CA SER A 199 -22.45 -19.32 -16.08
C SER A 199 -21.45 -18.39 -15.38
N LEU A 200 -21.74 -17.09 -15.27
CA LEU A 200 -20.97 -16.16 -14.44
C LEU A 200 -21.01 -16.54 -12.95
N TRP A 201 -22.17 -16.95 -12.43
CA TRP A 201 -22.30 -17.42 -11.05
C TRP A 201 -21.56 -18.74 -10.80
N GLU A 202 -21.59 -19.70 -11.74
CA GLU A 202 -20.83 -20.95 -11.65
C GLU A 202 -19.31 -20.73 -11.67
N VAL A 203 -18.82 -19.77 -12.47
CA VAL A 203 -17.41 -19.36 -12.46
C VAL A 203 -17.07 -18.74 -11.10
N ALA A 204 -17.86 -17.78 -10.62
CA ALA A 204 -17.64 -17.15 -9.31
C ALA A 204 -17.71 -18.16 -8.14
N MET A 205 -18.55 -19.19 -8.23
CA MET A 205 -18.60 -20.30 -7.27
C MET A 205 -17.31 -21.13 -7.28
N LYS A 206 -16.81 -21.53 -8.47
CA LYS A 206 -15.54 -22.27 -8.61
C LYS A 206 -14.33 -21.44 -8.15
N GLU A 207 -14.36 -20.13 -8.40
CA GLU A 207 -13.37 -19.19 -7.85
C GLU A 207 -13.47 -19.14 -6.31
N MET A 208 -14.67 -19.02 -5.73
CA MET A 208 -14.85 -19.00 -4.27
C MET A 208 -14.46 -20.33 -3.62
N GLU A 209 -14.73 -21.46 -4.25
CA GLU A 209 -14.31 -22.80 -3.81
C GLU A 209 -12.77 -22.93 -3.81
N SER A 210 -12.11 -22.54 -4.90
CA SER A 210 -10.63 -22.59 -4.99
C SER A 210 -9.94 -21.59 -4.04
N LEU A 211 -10.54 -20.42 -3.79
CA LEU A 211 -10.10 -19.50 -2.74
C LEU A 211 -10.31 -20.10 -1.33
N ASN A 212 -11.37 -20.86 -1.11
CA ASN A 212 -11.62 -21.53 0.17
C ASN A 212 -10.68 -22.71 0.42
N THR A 213 -10.30 -23.50 -0.61
CA THR A 213 -9.27 -24.53 -0.47
C THR A 213 -7.90 -23.91 -0.20
N ALA A 214 -7.49 -22.90 -0.97
CA ALA A 214 -6.23 -22.17 -0.74
C ALA A 214 -6.18 -21.51 0.67
N LEU A 215 -7.32 -21.01 1.16
CA LEU A 215 -7.46 -20.46 2.51
C LEU A 215 -7.43 -21.55 3.60
N SER A 216 -7.88 -22.78 3.31
CA SER A 216 -7.75 -23.93 4.21
C SER A 216 -6.30 -24.46 4.27
N GLU A 217 -5.61 -24.49 3.12
CA GLU A 217 -4.18 -24.82 3.02
C GLU A 217 -3.33 -23.79 3.77
N ALA A 218 -3.58 -22.49 3.55
CA ALA A 218 -2.91 -21.42 4.28
C ALA A 218 -3.14 -21.51 5.81
N LYS A 219 -4.36 -21.87 6.25
CA LYS A 219 -4.65 -22.16 7.66
C LYS A 219 -3.85 -23.37 8.19
N HIS A 220 -3.69 -24.43 7.39
CA HIS A 220 -2.89 -25.59 7.78
C HIS A 220 -1.40 -25.25 7.87
N GLN A 221 -0.86 -24.52 6.89
CA GLN A 221 0.52 -24.04 6.92
C GLN A 221 0.78 -23.13 8.13
N MET A 222 -0.16 -22.23 8.45
CA MET A 222 -0.08 -21.36 9.62
C MET A 222 -0.09 -22.15 10.95
N ARG A 223 -0.84 -23.25 11.05
CA ARG A 223 -0.82 -24.16 12.22
C ARG A 223 0.53 -24.85 12.37
N SER A 224 1.02 -25.48 11.31
CA SER A 224 2.34 -26.14 11.29
C SER A 224 3.46 -25.18 11.69
N VAL A 225 3.48 -23.97 11.13
CA VAL A 225 4.47 -22.93 11.49
C VAL A 225 4.32 -22.46 12.93
N ASN A 226 3.10 -22.43 13.48
CA ASN A 226 2.88 -22.11 14.89
C ASN A 226 3.38 -23.22 15.83
N GLU A 227 3.14 -24.48 15.49
CA GLU A 227 3.65 -25.66 16.21
C GLU A 227 5.18 -25.72 16.17
N ASP A 228 5.79 -25.47 15.00
CA ASP A 228 7.24 -25.32 14.85
C ASP A 228 7.79 -24.19 15.73
N ASN A 229 7.17 -23.00 15.71
CA ASN A 229 7.56 -21.86 16.55
C ASN A 229 7.48 -22.20 18.04
N GLN A 230 6.42 -22.84 18.50
CA GLN A 230 6.29 -23.29 19.89
C GLN A 230 7.40 -24.29 20.28
N SER A 231 7.77 -25.21 19.38
CA SER A 231 8.91 -26.11 19.61
C SER A 231 10.26 -25.38 19.70
N LEU A 232 10.41 -24.27 18.96
CA LEU A 232 11.61 -23.43 18.98
C LEU A 232 11.64 -22.52 20.22
N GLU A 233 10.50 -22.09 20.74
CA GLU A 233 10.38 -21.34 21.99
C GLU A 233 10.78 -22.23 23.18
N VAL A 234 10.26 -23.46 23.29
CA VAL A 234 10.68 -24.42 24.33
C VAL A 234 12.18 -24.70 24.26
N ARG A 235 12.73 -25.00 23.08
CA ARG A 235 14.19 -25.19 22.90
C ARG A 235 15.02 -23.96 23.25
N ARG A 236 14.46 -22.76 23.05
CA ARG A 236 15.11 -21.50 23.44
C ARG A 236 15.11 -21.33 24.96
N GLU A 237 14.02 -21.68 25.65
CA GLU A 237 13.95 -21.67 27.11
C GLU A 237 14.91 -22.68 27.73
N GLU A 238 14.96 -23.92 27.22
CA GLU A 238 15.96 -24.93 27.59
C GLU A 238 17.40 -24.39 27.43
N ALA A 239 17.70 -23.75 26.30
CA ALA A 239 19.00 -23.15 26.03
C ALA A 239 19.32 -21.95 26.95
N MET A 240 18.32 -21.16 27.37
CA MET A 240 18.53 -20.10 28.37
C MET A 240 18.81 -20.69 29.75
N LEU A 241 18.09 -21.74 30.16
CA LEU A 241 18.31 -22.43 31.44
C LEU A 241 19.70 -23.06 31.52
N GLU A 242 20.20 -23.70 30.45
CA GLU A 242 21.59 -24.17 30.41
C GLU A 242 22.61 -23.04 30.39
N LEU A 243 22.33 -21.93 29.70
CA LEU A 243 23.20 -20.75 29.72
C LEU A 243 23.28 -20.13 31.14
N GLU A 244 22.18 -20.13 31.90
CA GLU A 244 22.16 -19.70 33.30
C GLU A 244 22.87 -20.69 34.24
N ARG A 245 22.69 -22.00 34.06
CA ARG A 245 23.47 -23.04 34.75
C ARG A 245 24.98 -22.87 34.50
N LEU A 246 25.39 -22.56 33.27
CA LEU A 246 26.78 -22.29 32.92
C LEU A 246 27.29 -20.97 33.50
N ARG A 247 26.48 -19.89 33.50
CA ARG A 247 26.83 -18.63 34.20
C ARG A 247 27.09 -18.87 35.69
N ALA A 248 26.19 -19.58 36.39
CA ALA A 248 26.34 -19.88 37.81
C ALA A 248 27.63 -20.66 38.11
N ARG A 249 27.95 -21.68 37.28
CA ARG A 249 29.23 -22.43 37.37
C ARG A 249 30.45 -21.54 37.13
N MET A 250 30.39 -20.64 36.14
CA MET A 250 31.48 -19.70 35.85
C MET A 250 31.68 -18.68 36.97
N GLU A 251 30.62 -18.17 37.58
CA GLU A 251 30.73 -17.29 38.75
C GLU A 251 31.28 -18.02 39.98
N ALA A 252 30.90 -19.28 40.21
CA ALA A 252 31.47 -20.11 41.29
C ALA A 252 33.00 -20.26 41.10
N ARG A 253 33.45 -20.66 39.90
CA ARG A 253 34.87 -20.71 39.53
C ARG A 253 35.59 -19.36 39.65
N GLN A 254 34.92 -18.24 39.36
CA GLN A 254 35.48 -16.92 39.59
C GLN A 254 35.60 -16.56 41.09
N ARG A 255 34.63 -16.98 41.93
CA ARG A 255 34.70 -16.81 43.40
C ARG A 255 35.86 -17.63 43.97
N GLU A 256 36.01 -18.89 43.54
CA GLU A 256 37.13 -19.78 43.89
C GLU A 256 38.48 -19.16 43.50
N ASN A 257 38.65 -18.72 42.24
CA ASN A 257 39.90 -18.10 41.77
C ASN A 257 40.23 -16.81 42.57
N ARG A 258 39.24 -15.99 42.93
CA ARG A 258 39.45 -14.81 43.78
C ARG A 258 39.88 -15.16 45.21
N GLN A 259 39.43 -16.30 45.75
CA GLN A 259 39.89 -16.80 47.05
C GLN A 259 41.33 -17.35 46.96
N LEU A 260 41.67 -18.06 45.88
CA LEU A 260 43.02 -18.58 45.65
C LEU A 260 44.04 -17.46 45.45
N LEU A 261 43.71 -16.40 44.70
CA LEU A 261 44.56 -15.21 44.54
C LEU A 261 44.82 -14.54 45.90
N LYS A 262 43.79 -14.32 46.71
CA LYS A 262 43.96 -13.76 48.08
C LYS A 262 44.86 -14.60 48.97
N LYS A 263 44.74 -15.94 48.92
CA LYS A 263 45.66 -16.84 49.64
C LYS A 263 47.10 -16.70 49.13
N GLN A 264 47.28 -16.56 47.82
CA GLN A 264 48.61 -16.35 47.22
C GLN A 264 49.20 -14.98 47.57
N GLU A 265 48.37 -13.94 47.69
CA GLU A 265 48.77 -12.60 48.15
C GLU A 265 49.26 -12.67 49.61
N ILE A 266 48.46 -13.22 50.52
CA ILE A 266 48.82 -13.41 51.93
C ILE A 266 50.14 -14.21 52.06
N SER A 267 50.30 -15.33 51.36
CA SER A 267 51.55 -16.11 51.47
C SER A 267 52.77 -15.49 50.77
N ARG A 268 52.59 -14.45 49.94
CA ARG A 268 53.71 -13.59 49.51
C ARG A 268 54.08 -12.56 50.57
N GLU A 269 53.09 -12.03 51.30
CA GLU A 269 53.31 -11.14 52.44
C GLU A 269 54.02 -11.88 53.58
N GLU A 270 53.52 -13.05 54.00
CA GLU A 270 54.16 -13.95 54.98
C GLU A 270 55.62 -14.27 54.60
N SER A 271 55.88 -14.61 53.34
CA SER A 271 57.23 -14.87 52.82
C SER A 271 58.14 -13.63 52.87
N SER A 272 57.58 -12.44 52.62
CA SER A 272 58.30 -11.17 52.68
C SER A 272 58.65 -10.78 54.13
N GLU A 273 57.73 -11.01 55.08
CA GLU A 273 57.99 -10.81 56.52
C GLU A 273 59.06 -11.77 57.05
N ILE A 274 59.02 -13.04 56.63
CA ILE A 274 60.05 -14.04 56.96
C ILE A 274 61.41 -13.60 56.39
N MET A 275 61.47 -13.13 55.13
CA MET A 275 62.70 -12.63 54.52
C MET A 275 63.25 -11.38 55.21
N GLY A 276 62.39 -10.43 55.59
CA GLY A 276 62.79 -9.25 56.37
C GLY A 276 63.34 -9.64 57.76
N SER A 277 62.66 -10.56 58.45
CA SER A 277 63.09 -11.13 59.72
C SER A 277 64.44 -11.84 59.60
N ARG A 278 64.67 -12.58 58.50
CA ARG A 278 65.94 -13.24 58.20
C ARG A 278 67.07 -12.24 58.02
N GLY A 279 66.85 -11.17 57.26
CA GLY A 279 67.83 -10.08 57.08
C GLY A 279 68.21 -9.38 58.39
N ILE A 280 67.24 -9.16 59.29
CA ILE A 280 67.49 -8.61 60.63
C ILE A 280 68.35 -9.58 61.47
N LEU A 281 68.11 -10.89 61.37
CA LEU A 281 68.91 -11.91 62.07
C LEU A 281 70.33 -12.06 61.47
N GLU A 282 70.47 -11.99 60.15
CA GLU A 282 71.77 -11.97 59.45
C GLU A 282 72.60 -10.75 59.88
N MET A 283 71.98 -9.57 59.98
CA MET A 283 72.64 -8.35 60.45
C MET A 283 73.06 -8.45 61.93
N LYS A 284 72.17 -8.97 62.81
CA LYS A 284 72.51 -9.23 64.22
C LYS A 284 73.67 -10.23 64.36
N LEU A 285 73.69 -11.29 63.54
CA LEU A 285 74.78 -12.26 63.50
C LEU A 285 76.09 -11.62 63.00
N HIS A 286 76.03 -10.74 62.01
CA HIS A 286 77.20 -9.99 61.54
C HIS A 286 77.81 -9.13 62.65
N ASN A 287 76.99 -8.37 63.37
CA ASN A 287 77.42 -7.54 64.49
C ASN A 287 78.06 -8.38 65.60
N LEU A 288 77.42 -9.48 66.01
CA LEU A 288 78.00 -10.42 66.98
C LEU A 288 79.32 -11.03 66.50
N MET A 289 79.52 -11.22 65.19
CA MET A 289 80.80 -11.65 64.63
C MET A 289 81.86 -10.55 64.64
N THR A 290 81.52 -9.28 64.40
CA THR A 290 82.47 -8.15 64.49
C THR A 290 82.88 -7.90 65.94
N ASP A 291 81.92 -7.92 66.87
CA ASP A 291 82.16 -7.72 68.30
C ASP A 291 83.09 -8.81 68.84
N ARG A 292 82.82 -10.08 68.46
CA ARG A 292 83.69 -11.21 68.80
C ARG A 292 85.12 -11.05 68.27
N LYS A 293 85.32 -10.50 67.06
CA LYS A 293 86.67 -10.20 66.53
C LYS A 293 87.36 -9.13 67.37
N GLN A 294 86.70 -8.00 67.60
CA GLN A 294 87.24 -6.88 68.40
C GLN A 294 87.61 -7.32 69.83
N LEU A 295 86.79 -8.20 70.44
CA LEU A 295 87.08 -8.79 71.75
C LEU A 295 88.27 -9.76 71.73
N HIS A 296 88.42 -10.59 70.69
CA HIS A 296 89.60 -11.44 70.52
C HIS A 296 90.89 -10.61 70.30
N GLU A 297 90.83 -9.57 69.47
CA GLU A 297 91.93 -8.65 69.21
C GLU A 297 92.34 -7.90 70.48
N SER A 298 91.36 -7.35 71.21
CA SER A 298 91.56 -6.70 72.51
C SER A 298 92.21 -7.63 73.53
N ARG A 299 91.73 -8.89 73.64
CA ARG A 299 92.30 -9.91 74.53
C ARG A 299 93.73 -10.32 74.10
N SER A 300 94.00 -10.39 72.79
CA SER A 300 95.33 -10.66 72.25
C SER A 300 96.31 -9.54 72.60
N LEU A 301 95.92 -8.28 72.42
CA LEU A 301 96.72 -7.11 72.79
C LEU A 301 96.97 -7.03 74.31
N GLN A 302 95.98 -7.38 75.14
CA GLN A 302 96.16 -7.50 76.59
C GLN A 302 97.15 -8.62 76.95
N LEU A 303 97.06 -9.78 76.30
CA LEU A 303 97.98 -10.91 76.50
C LEU A 303 99.41 -10.53 76.09
N GLN A 304 99.61 -9.85 74.96
CA GLN A 304 100.93 -9.33 74.55
C GLN A 304 101.50 -8.32 75.56
N LYS A 305 100.67 -7.41 76.08
CA LYS A 305 101.09 -6.48 77.16
C LYS A 305 101.49 -7.24 78.43
N LYS A 306 100.76 -8.30 78.79
CA LYS A 306 101.08 -9.15 79.95
C LYS A 306 102.35 -9.98 79.75
N ASN A 307 102.57 -10.56 78.58
CA ASN A 307 103.81 -11.28 78.27
C ASN A 307 105.04 -10.36 78.36
N LYS A 308 104.96 -9.14 77.82
CA LYS A 308 106.02 -8.13 77.97
C LYS A 308 106.28 -7.75 79.44
N GLN A 309 105.23 -7.68 80.28
CA GLN A 309 105.39 -7.48 81.72
C GLN A 309 106.09 -8.67 82.40
N VAL A 310 105.74 -9.92 82.04
CA VAL A 310 106.39 -11.14 82.56
C VAL A 310 107.85 -11.25 82.11
N GLU A 311 108.18 -10.90 80.87
CA GLU A 311 109.56 -10.85 80.38
C GLU A 311 110.41 -9.76 81.05
N ALA A 312 109.80 -8.65 81.46
CA ALA A 312 110.47 -7.60 82.23
C ALA A 312 110.71 -8.05 83.68
N LEU A 313 109.70 -8.67 84.32
CA LEU A 313 109.82 -9.27 85.66
C LEU A 313 110.92 -10.34 85.68
N ARG A 314 110.92 -11.28 84.73
CA ARG A 314 112.00 -12.29 84.60
C ARG A 314 113.39 -11.68 84.49
N ARG A 315 113.54 -10.59 83.72
CA ARG A 315 114.82 -9.87 83.63
C ARG A 315 115.24 -9.24 84.95
N MET A 316 114.29 -8.74 85.75
CA MET A 316 114.57 -8.24 87.11
C MET A 316 114.88 -9.39 88.09
N GLU A 317 114.15 -10.51 88.03
CA GLU A 317 114.41 -11.71 88.83
C GLU A 317 115.84 -12.25 88.60
N HIS A 318 116.28 -12.33 87.34
CA HIS A 318 117.65 -12.74 87.00
C HIS A 318 118.68 -11.71 87.48
N ALA A 319 118.42 -10.41 87.36
CA ALA A 319 119.31 -9.37 87.89
C ALA A 319 119.43 -9.42 89.42
N VAL A 320 118.33 -9.75 90.13
CA VAL A 320 118.33 -9.98 91.58
C VAL A 320 119.12 -11.25 91.94
N SER A 321 118.94 -12.36 91.21
CA SER A 321 119.76 -13.59 91.41
C SER A 321 121.25 -13.27 91.32
N MET A 322 121.68 -12.65 90.21
CA MET A 322 123.08 -12.23 90.02
C MET A 322 123.57 -11.26 91.10
N ALA A 323 122.70 -10.37 91.64
CA ALA A 323 123.06 -9.50 92.75
C ALA A 323 123.23 -10.28 94.06
N THR A 324 122.37 -11.27 94.35
CA THR A 324 122.49 -12.13 95.53
C THR A 324 123.70 -13.06 95.45
N GLU A 325 124.03 -13.59 94.27
CA GLU A 325 125.24 -14.38 94.03
C GLU A 325 126.51 -13.55 94.26
N ARG A 326 126.55 -12.30 93.75
CA ARG A 326 127.64 -11.35 94.01
C ARG A 326 127.77 -11.00 95.49
N LEU A 327 126.66 -10.83 96.21
CA LEU A 327 126.65 -10.56 97.65
C LEU A 327 127.14 -11.77 98.47
N ALA A 328 126.73 -12.99 98.10
CA ALA A 328 127.23 -14.21 98.72
C ALA A 328 128.75 -14.37 98.50
N HIS A 329 129.24 -14.02 97.30
CA HIS A 329 130.67 -14.00 97.01
C HIS A 329 131.44 -12.98 97.88
N THR A 330 131.00 -11.72 97.97
CA THR A 330 131.69 -10.73 98.81
C THR A 330 131.63 -11.06 100.30
N GLN A 331 130.54 -11.66 100.78
CA GLN A 331 130.45 -12.19 102.14
C GLN A 331 131.43 -13.34 102.41
N SER A 332 131.70 -14.20 101.41
CA SER A 332 132.71 -15.27 101.58
C SER A 332 134.14 -14.72 101.63
N VAL A 333 134.46 -13.72 100.81
CA VAL A 333 135.75 -13.00 100.84
C VAL A 333 135.96 -12.30 102.18
N TYR A 334 134.92 -11.65 102.72
CA TYR A 334 134.98 -11.01 104.04
C TYR A 334 135.30 -12.01 105.16
N LYS A 335 134.64 -13.18 105.18
CA LYS A 335 134.92 -14.24 106.17
C LYS A 335 136.35 -14.77 106.08
N ASN A 336 136.90 -14.90 104.86
CA ASN A 336 138.28 -15.33 104.67
C ASN A 336 139.28 -14.31 105.26
N ILE A 337 139.08 -13.01 105.00
CA ILE A 337 139.90 -11.94 105.58
C ILE A 337 139.79 -11.91 107.11
N GLN A 338 138.58 -12.10 107.65
CA GLN A 338 138.34 -12.16 109.09
C GLN A 338 139.09 -13.33 109.76
N SER A 339 139.16 -14.48 109.11
CA SER A 339 139.90 -15.64 109.64
C SER A 339 141.43 -15.44 109.62
N GLN A 340 141.96 -14.75 108.62
CA GLN A 340 143.38 -14.40 108.53
C GLN A 340 143.81 -13.42 109.64
N LEU A 341 142.91 -12.54 110.08
CA LEU A 341 143.21 -11.56 111.13
C LEU A 341 143.34 -12.18 112.53
N LEU A 342 142.62 -13.27 112.81
CA LEU A 342 142.59 -13.89 114.15
C LEU A 342 143.87 -14.64 114.53
N VAL A 343 144.63 -15.14 113.55
CA VAL A 343 145.81 -16.00 113.80
C VAL A 343 147.05 -15.18 114.19
N ALA A 344 147.17 -13.95 113.70
CA ALA A 344 148.43 -13.20 113.67
C ALA A 344 148.86 -12.51 114.99
N ILE A 345 148.15 -12.74 116.10
CA ILE A 345 148.27 -11.92 117.32
C ILE A 345 149.25 -12.50 118.38
N PRO A 346 149.23 -13.80 118.75
CA PRO A 346 150.04 -14.30 119.87
C PRO A 346 151.55 -14.49 119.59
N GLU A 347 151.95 -14.83 118.36
CA GLU A 347 153.30 -15.35 118.07
C GLU A 347 154.43 -14.29 118.08
N ARG A 348 154.07 -13.00 118.08
CA ARG A 348 155.04 -11.89 117.97
C ARG A 348 155.87 -11.65 119.24
N GLU A 349 155.36 -12.00 120.42
CA GLU A 349 156.04 -11.66 121.68
C GLU A 349 157.01 -12.75 122.17
N ALA A 350 156.67 -14.04 121.95
CA ALA A 350 157.54 -15.15 122.35
C ALA A 350 158.79 -15.27 121.46
N SER A 351 158.62 -15.10 120.15
CA SER A 351 159.67 -15.34 119.13
C SER A 351 160.80 -14.31 119.12
N ALA A 352 160.78 -13.31 120.01
CA ALA A 352 161.83 -12.30 120.15
C ALA A 352 163.02 -12.76 121.03
N ARG A 353 162.80 -13.67 121.99
CA ARG A 353 163.83 -14.02 123.01
C ARG A 353 164.74 -15.17 122.58
N GLN A 354 164.16 -16.26 122.03
CA GLN A 354 164.90 -17.47 121.63
C GLN A 354 165.88 -17.27 120.46
N ARG A 355 165.83 -16.14 119.74
CA ARG A 355 166.73 -15.85 118.59
C ARG A 355 168.13 -15.36 119.00
N MET A 356 168.38 -15.03 120.26
CA MET A 356 169.71 -14.63 120.76
C MET A 356 170.62 -15.81 121.15
N GLU A 357 170.05 -16.96 121.52
CA GLU A 357 170.79 -18.07 122.12
C GLU A 357 171.23 -19.09 121.06
N LEU A 358 170.30 -19.53 120.22
CA LEU A 358 170.55 -20.54 119.16
C LEU A 358 171.58 -20.10 118.10
N GLN A 359 171.89 -18.80 117.99
CA GLN A 359 172.91 -18.30 117.07
C GLN A 359 174.35 -18.59 117.55
N LYS A 360 174.56 -18.93 118.84
CA LYS A 360 175.89 -19.25 119.40
C LYS A 360 176.24 -20.74 119.35
N GLU A 361 175.24 -21.62 119.20
CA GLU A 361 175.45 -23.07 119.20
C GLU A 361 175.74 -23.62 117.78
N ILE A 362 175.34 -22.88 116.74
CA ILE A 362 175.57 -23.25 115.33
C ILE A 362 177.06 -23.23 114.97
N ASP A 363 177.86 -22.34 115.57
CA ASP A 363 179.30 -22.22 115.30
C ASP A 363 180.14 -23.36 115.90
N ALA A 364 179.57 -24.18 116.79
CA ALA A 364 180.30 -25.21 117.53
C ALA A 364 180.33 -26.60 116.87
N LEU A 365 179.40 -26.92 115.95
CA LEU A 365 179.10 -28.32 115.57
C LEU A 365 179.10 -28.62 114.05
N LYS A 366 179.93 -27.91 113.26
CA LYS A 366 180.20 -28.28 111.85
C LYS A 366 181.69 -28.37 111.45
N ALA A 367 182.62 -28.27 112.39
CA ALA A 367 184.06 -28.39 112.15
C ALA A 367 184.64 -29.81 112.40
N GLY A 368 183.81 -30.85 112.36
CA GLY A 368 184.13 -32.16 112.97
C GLY A 368 184.61 -33.30 112.06
N PHE A 369 184.52 -33.20 110.73
CA PHE A 369 184.79 -34.34 109.82
C PHE A 369 185.54 -33.94 108.53
N GLU A 370 186.86 -34.21 108.50
CA GLU A 370 187.75 -33.98 107.36
C GLU A 370 188.80 -35.13 107.18
N LYS A 371 189.14 -35.44 105.92
CA LYS A 371 190.43 -35.96 105.37
C LYS A 371 190.86 -37.45 105.40
N GLN A 372 191.13 -38.00 104.18
CA GLN A 372 192.32 -38.77 103.67
C GLN A 372 192.11 -39.09 102.14
N VAL A 373 193.04 -39.26 101.17
CA VAL A 373 194.54 -39.38 101.00
C VAL A 373 195.05 -40.84 100.79
N SER A 374 195.87 -41.25 99.79
CA SER A 374 196.30 -40.70 98.45
C SER A 374 197.13 -41.72 97.59
N THR A 375 197.52 -41.36 96.33
CA THR A 375 198.75 -41.77 95.53
C THR A 375 198.96 -43.24 95.07
N ALA A 376 199.76 -43.61 94.02
CA ALA A 376 200.24 -42.98 92.76
C ALA A 376 201.06 -43.94 91.80
N GLU A 377 201.20 -43.57 90.51
CA GLU A 377 202.31 -43.83 89.52
C GLU A 377 202.65 -45.25 88.94
N GLU A 378 203.78 -45.40 88.18
CA GLU A 378 203.87 -46.12 86.87
C GLU A 378 204.85 -47.35 86.72
N GLU A 379 204.88 -47.92 85.48
CA GLU A 379 205.98 -48.61 84.74
C GLU A 379 206.27 -50.16 84.78
N ASN A 380 206.05 -50.79 83.60
CA ASN A 380 206.88 -51.76 82.84
C ASN A 380 207.59 -53.01 83.48
N GLN A 381 207.22 -54.24 83.02
CA GLN A 381 208.17 -55.16 82.33
C GLN A 381 207.61 -56.45 81.64
N LYS A 382 208.21 -56.75 80.46
CA LYS A 382 208.44 -58.06 79.79
C LYS A 382 207.29 -58.81 79.07
N LYS A 383 207.65 -59.41 77.91
CA LYS A 383 206.76 -59.97 76.86
C LYS A 383 207.06 -61.46 76.59
N HIS A 384 206.17 -62.39 76.96
CA HIS A 384 206.27 -63.79 76.46
C HIS A 384 204.97 -64.63 76.44
N GLN A 385 203.77 -64.03 76.54
CA GLN A 385 202.50 -64.77 76.59
C GLN A 385 201.56 -64.49 75.39
N ASN A 386 202.07 -63.84 74.34
CA ASN A 386 201.26 -63.25 73.26
C ASN A 386 200.59 -64.25 72.28
N GLY A 387 200.67 -65.57 72.51
CA GLY A 387 200.04 -66.57 71.64
C GLY A 387 198.52 -66.63 71.78
N VAL A 388 198.03 -66.76 73.02
CA VAL A 388 196.62 -67.12 73.33
C VAL A 388 195.62 -65.98 73.05
N ILE A 389 196.08 -64.72 73.07
CA ILE A 389 195.20 -63.55 73.04
C ILE A 389 194.56 -63.32 71.65
N GLN A 390 195.15 -63.82 70.56
CA GLN A 390 194.63 -63.57 69.21
C GLN A 390 193.33 -64.32 68.87
N GLU A 391 193.01 -65.41 69.57
CA GLU A 391 191.85 -66.24 69.23
C GLU A 391 190.55 -65.65 69.80
N LEU A 392 190.57 -65.23 71.07
CA LEU A 392 189.45 -64.55 71.75
C LEU A 392 189.01 -63.24 71.04
N LEU A 393 189.94 -62.57 70.35
CA LEU A 393 189.64 -61.37 69.56
C LEU A 393 188.84 -61.67 68.27
N ARG A 394 188.82 -62.90 67.77
CA ARG A 394 188.02 -63.28 66.60
C ARG A 394 186.55 -63.48 66.98
N GLU A 395 186.30 -64.22 68.07
CA GLU A 395 184.96 -64.51 68.58
C GLU A 395 184.21 -63.23 69.01
N SER A 396 184.91 -62.31 69.69
CA SER A 396 184.38 -61.02 70.14
C SER A 396 183.86 -60.13 69.00
N ASN A 397 184.43 -60.25 67.79
CA ASN A 397 183.97 -59.51 66.61
C ASN A 397 182.77 -60.20 65.94
N HIS A 398 182.74 -61.54 65.86
CA HIS A 398 181.61 -62.27 65.28
C HIS A 398 180.27 -61.93 65.96
N LEU A 399 180.27 -61.89 67.31
CA LEU A 399 179.09 -61.53 68.11
C LEU A 399 178.61 -60.08 67.92
N ARG A 400 179.49 -59.16 67.48
CA ARG A 400 179.11 -57.77 67.17
C ARG A 400 178.32 -57.69 65.87
N ASP A 401 178.72 -58.45 64.86
CA ASP A 401 178.03 -58.45 63.55
C ASP A 401 176.63 -59.07 63.64
N GLU A 402 176.44 -60.08 64.49
CA GLU A 402 175.10 -60.62 64.82
C GLU A 402 174.21 -59.58 65.51
N LEU A 403 174.73 -58.88 66.52
CA LEU A 403 174.00 -57.82 67.23
C LEU A 403 173.61 -56.66 66.30
N LEU A 404 174.49 -56.27 65.37
CA LEU A 404 174.18 -55.29 64.33
C LEU A 404 173.08 -55.79 63.39
N SER A 405 173.16 -57.05 62.95
CA SER A 405 172.16 -57.68 62.07
C SER A 405 170.77 -57.72 62.71
N LEU A 406 170.68 -58.12 63.98
CA LEU A 406 169.43 -58.12 64.77
C LEU A 406 168.87 -56.70 64.97
N ARG A 407 169.73 -55.70 65.16
CA ARG A 407 169.34 -54.29 65.30
C ARG A 407 168.71 -53.75 64.01
N CYS A 408 169.29 -54.07 62.85
CA CYS A 408 168.75 -53.71 61.54
C CYS A 408 167.37 -54.36 61.30
N LEU A 409 167.21 -55.66 61.57
CA LEU A 409 165.91 -56.33 61.47
C LEU A 409 164.85 -55.71 62.39
N THR A 410 165.24 -55.34 63.61
CA THR A 410 164.35 -54.67 64.57
C THR A 410 163.87 -53.31 64.05
N GLN A 411 164.76 -52.51 63.46
CA GLN A 411 164.40 -51.22 62.86
C GLN A 411 163.47 -51.40 61.64
N ILE A 412 163.76 -52.34 60.73
CA ILE A 412 162.89 -52.63 59.58
C ILE A 412 161.48 -53.01 60.05
N LYS A 413 161.35 -53.81 61.12
CA LYS A 413 160.05 -54.16 61.73
C LYS A 413 159.39 -53.01 62.51
N ALA A 414 160.12 -51.97 62.92
CA ALA A 414 159.50 -50.74 63.41
C ALA A 414 158.97 -49.87 62.25
N GLU A 415 159.72 -49.77 61.16
CA GLU A 415 159.34 -49.02 59.96
C GLU A 415 158.16 -49.66 59.22
N GLU A 416 158.09 -50.99 59.12
CA GLU A 416 156.90 -51.72 58.61
C GLU A 416 155.64 -51.39 59.42
N ARG A 417 155.73 -51.39 60.76
CA ARG A 417 154.60 -51.04 61.63
C ARG A 417 154.20 -49.57 61.46
N SER A 418 155.18 -48.68 61.29
CA SER A 418 154.94 -47.25 61.03
C SER A 418 154.23 -47.01 59.69
N LYS A 419 154.68 -47.69 58.61
CA LYS A 419 154.02 -47.66 57.29
C LYS A 419 152.59 -48.18 57.37
N LYS A 420 152.38 -49.38 57.93
CA LYS A 420 151.05 -49.99 58.11
C LYS A 420 150.11 -49.15 58.97
N ASN A 421 150.61 -48.49 60.02
CA ASN A 421 149.80 -47.57 60.83
C ASN A 421 149.40 -46.30 60.05
N ARG A 422 150.28 -45.76 59.19
CA ARG A 422 149.95 -44.63 58.31
C ARG A 422 148.94 -45.02 57.23
N GLU A 423 149.03 -46.24 56.71
CA GLU A 423 148.07 -46.80 55.75
C GLU A 423 146.71 -47.06 56.41
N ARG A 424 146.68 -47.64 57.62
CA ARG A 424 145.46 -47.79 58.44
C ARG A 424 144.79 -46.44 58.69
N LEU A 425 145.54 -45.44 59.17
CA LEU A 425 145.00 -44.11 59.47
C LEU A 425 144.42 -43.43 58.21
N LYS A 426 145.05 -43.60 57.04
CA LYS A 426 144.51 -43.13 55.77
C LYS A 426 143.21 -43.85 55.39
N ALA A 427 143.14 -45.16 55.57
CA ALA A 427 141.92 -45.94 55.30
C ALA A 427 140.78 -45.58 56.26
N GLU A 428 141.09 -45.33 57.55
CA GLU A 428 140.14 -44.86 58.56
C GLU A 428 139.60 -43.47 58.19
N GLN A 429 140.47 -42.50 57.88
CA GLN A 429 140.06 -41.16 57.42
C GLN A 429 139.24 -41.17 56.12
N LEU A 430 139.51 -42.11 55.21
CA LEU A 430 138.68 -42.30 54.00
C LEU A 430 137.33 -42.93 54.33
N SER A 431 137.28 -43.91 55.23
CA SER A 431 136.02 -44.51 55.71
C SER A 431 135.14 -43.47 56.41
N GLU A 432 135.71 -42.63 57.28
CA GLU A 432 135.00 -41.55 57.96
C GLU A 432 134.38 -40.55 56.98
N ARG A 433 135.13 -40.14 55.94
CA ARG A 433 134.61 -39.26 54.87
C ARG A 433 133.48 -39.91 54.09
N ILE A 434 133.64 -41.17 53.68
CA ILE A 434 132.59 -41.92 52.97
C ILE A 434 131.34 -42.06 53.85
N GLN A 435 131.48 -42.27 55.16
CA GLN A 435 130.35 -42.30 56.09
C GLN A 435 129.69 -40.93 56.32
N GLN A 436 130.43 -39.82 56.16
CA GLN A 436 129.89 -38.46 56.21
C GLN A 436 129.10 -38.17 54.92
N GLU A 437 129.70 -38.42 53.75
CA GLU A 437 129.02 -38.32 52.45
C GLU A 437 127.76 -39.20 52.37
N LEU A 438 127.80 -40.41 52.93
CA LEU A 438 126.63 -41.31 52.96
C LEU A 438 125.50 -40.69 53.79
N ARG A 439 125.80 -40.16 54.98
CA ARG A 439 124.81 -39.46 55.84
C ARG A 439 124.24 -38.22 55.17
N GLU A 440 125.06 -37.44 54.46
CA GLU A 440 124.60 -36.29 53.68
C GLU A 440 123.67 -36.70 52.53
N ARG A 441 124.04 -37.75 51.78
CA ARG A 441 123.20 -38.31 50.71
C ARG A 441 121.90 -38.91 51.25
N GLU A 442 121.90 -39.54 52.43
CA GLU A 442 120.70 -40.02 53.11
C GLU A 442 119.76 -38.88 53.52
N LEU A 443 120.29 -37.76 54.03
CA LEU A 443 119.52 -36.55 54.34
C LEU A 443 118.90 -35.93 53.08
N ILE A 444 119.67 -35.87 51.98
CA ILE A 444 119.19 -35.42 50.66
C ILE A 444 118.07 -36.35 50.14
N ILE A 445 118.24 -37.66 50.22
CA ILE A 445 117.23 -38.67 49.85
C ILE A 445 115.97 -38.53 50.72
N MET A 446 116.11 -38.30 52.03
CA MET A 446 114.96 -38.03 52.90
C MET A 446 114.23 -36.75 52.50
N ASN A 447 114.93 -35.69 52.13
CA ASN A 447 114.32 -34.43 51.72
C ASN A 447 113.62 -34.57 50.36
N HIS A 448 114.19 -35.30 49.39
CA HIS A 448 113.49 -35.63 48.15
C HIS A 448 112.29 -36.57 48.37
N LYS A 449 112.35 -37.54 49.29
CA LYS A 449 111.19 -38.36 49.68
C LYS A 449 110.07 -37.52 50.30
N LYS A 450 110.39 -36.58 51.18
CA LYS A 450 109.42 -35.61 51.73
C LYS A 450 108.81 -34.73 50.63
N LEU A 451 109.62 -34.20 49.72
CA LEU A 451 109.18 -33.40 48.58
C LEU A 451 108.23 -34.19 47.67
N ASN A 452 108.58 -35.42 47.31
CA ASN A 452 107.77 -36.29 46.46
C ASN A 452 106.42 -36.60 47.14
N ALA A 453 106.40 -36.90 48.44
CA ALA A 453 105.15 -37.09 49.19
C ALA A 453 104.25 -35.83 49.21
N VAL A 454 104.83 -34.62 49.21
CA VAL A 454 104.07 -33.36 49.08
C VAL A 454 103.55 -33.18 47.65
N LEU A 455 104.37 -33.46 46.63
CA LEU A 455 103.97 -33.39 45.22
C LEU A 455 102.87 -34.40 44.88
N GLN A 456 102.96 -35.65 45.34
CA GLN A 456 101.92 -36.67 45.17
C GLN A 456 100.58 -36.26 45.81
N ARG A 457 100.60 -35.70 47.03
CA ARG A 457 99.39 -35.13 47.66
C ARG A 457 98.79 -34.00 46.81
N ARG A 458 99.63 -33.11 46.27
CA ARG A 458 99.21 -32.00 45.41
C ARG A 458 98.64 -32.47 44.07
N ILE A 459 99.22 -33.51 43.45
CA ILE A 459 98.69 -34.16 42.26
C ILE A 459 97.33 -34.82 42.56
N SER A 460 97.21 -35.51 43.70
CA SER A 460 95.94 -36.12 44.15
C SER A 460 94.86 -35.08 44.46
N GLN A 461 95.25 -33.89 44.92
CA GLN A 461 94.34 -32.75 45.09
C GLN A 461 93.90 -32.19 43.74
N TYR A 462 94.81 -32.00 42.78
CA TYR A 462 94.45 -31.54 41.44
C TYR A 462 93.59 -32.55 40.67
N SER A 463 93.83 -33.86 40.79
CA SER A 463 92.95 -34.89 40.22
C SER A 463 91.52 -34.70 40.71
N LYS A 464 91.31 -34.66 42.04
CA LYS A 464 89.98 -34.47 42.63
C LYS A 464 89.29 -33.18 42.18
N LEU A 465 90.06 -32.10 41.99
CA LEU A 465 89.52 -30.86 41.43
C LEU A 465 89.10 -31.03 39.96
N CYS A 466 89.90 -31.71 39.14
CA CYS A 466 89.51 -32.07 37.77
C CYS A 466 88.29 -32.99 37.73
N ASP A 467 88.20 -33.97 38.63
CA ASP A 467 87.06 -34.89 38.75
C ASP A 467 85.77 -34.10 39.06
N THR A 468 85.79 -33.23 40.09
CA THR A 468 84.64 -32.36 40.40
C THR A 468 84.30 -31.38 39.27
N PHE A 469 85.29 -30.86 38.53
CA PHE A 469 85.06 -30.00 37.38
C PHE A 469 84.40 -30.77 36.21
N LEU A 470 84.76 -32.04 36.01
CA LEU A 470 84.10 -32.91 35.03
C LEU A 470 82.66 -33.26 35.47
N GLU A 471 82.41 -33.47 36.76
CA GLU A 471 81.05 -33.63 37.29
C GLU A 471 80.18 -32.38 37.05
N GLU A 472 80.70 -31.18 37.35
CA GLU A 472 79.99 -29.92 37.07
C GLU A 472 79.77 -29.71 35.57
N LYS A 473 80.78 -29.94 34.73
CA LYS A 473 80.64 -29.91 33.26
C LYS A 473 79.54 -30.87 32.79
N ASN A 474 79.44 -32.06 33.38
CA ASN A 474 78.39 -33.04 33.08
C ASN A 474 77.01 -32.64 33.62
N LYS A 475 76.93 -31.90 34.75
CA LYS A 475 75.68 -31.26 35.21
C LYS A 475 75.23 -30.18 34.22
N TYR A 476 76.11 -29.27 33.80
CA TYR A 476 75.81 -28.25 32.78
C TYR A 476 75.45 -28.85 31.42
N ALA A 477 76.10 -29.95 31.00
CA ALA A 477 75.74 -30.65 29.76
C ALA A 477 74.30 -31.23 29.81
N ARG A 478 73.92 -31.86 30.92
CA ARG A 478 72.55 -32.35 31.15
C ARG A 478 71.53 -31.22 31.22
N LEU A 479 71.83 -30.13 31.93
CA LEU A 479 70.97 -28.95 31.98
C LEU A 479 70.78 -28.31 30.60
N LYS A 480 71.85 -28.24 29.78
CA LYS A 480 71.76 -27.79 28.38
C LYS A 480 70.89 -28.72 27.53
N GLN A 481 71.04 -30.04 27.67
CA GLN A 481 70.23 -31.02 26.95
C GLN A 481 68.74 -30.88 27.32
N ILE A 482 68.41 -30.81 28.61
CA ILE A 482 67.04 -30.61 29.10
C ILE A 482 66.48 -29.29 28.58
N ALA A 483 67.25 -28.19 28.64
CA ALA A 483 66.83 -26.91 28.08
C ALA A 483 66.53 -27.02 26.58
N SER A 484 67.41 -27.64 25.78
CA SER A 484 67.16 -27.89 24.35
C SER A 484 65.92 -28.75 24.11
N GLN A 485 65.66 -29.77 24.92
CA GLN A 485 64.47 -30.63 24.82
C GLN A 485 63.19 -29.83 25.11
N THR A 486 63.16 -29.06 26.21
CA THR A 486 62.02 -28.18 26.52
C THR A 486 61.79 -27.09 25.47
N ILE A 487 62.85 -26.61 24.79
CA ILE A 487 62.71 -25.68 23.67
C ILE A 487 62.05 -26.37 22.48
N SER A 488 62.44 -27.60 22.09
CA SER A 488 61.75 -28.35 21.03
C SER A 488 60.28 -28.61 21.37
N GLU A 489 59.99 -29.08 22.59
CA GLU A 489 58.62 -29.33 23.08
C GLU A 489 57.76 -28.06 23.01
N LEU A 490 58.30 -26.91 23.42
CA LEU A 490 57.59 -25.62 23.36
C LEU A 490 57.41 -25.12 21.92
N THR A 491 58.36 -25.34 21.02
CA THR A 491 58.17 -24.99 19.60
C THR A 491 57.16 -25.90 18.89
N GLU A 492 57.09 -27.18 19.26
CA GLU A 492 56.05 -28.09 18.76
C GLU A 492 54.67 -27.66 19.26
N GLN A 493 54.54 -27.30 20.54
CA GLN A 493 53.30 -26.72 21.09
C GLN A 493 52.91 -25.40 20.40
N LEU A 494 53.87 -24.51 20.13
CA LEU A 494 53.62 -23.27 19.37
C LEU A 494 53.17 -23.54 17.94
N ASN A 495 53.73 -24.55 17.27
CA ASN A 495 53.31 -24.96 15.92
C ASN A 495 51.89 -25.54 15.92
N ILE A 496 51.53 -26.36 16.92
CA ILE A 496 50.17 -26.88 17.09
C ILE A 496 49.18 -25.71 17.31
N LEU A 497 49.49 -24.77 18.21
CA LEU A 497 48.66 -23.59 18.46
C LEU A 497 48.57 -22.66 17.24
N ALA A 498 49.62 -22.57 16.42
CA ALA A 498 49.59 -21.83 15.16
C ALA A 498 48.62 -22.46 14.15
N ASN A 499 48.67 -23.79 14.01
CA ASN A 499 47.73 -24.54 13.16
C ASN A 499 46.29 -24.42 13.67
N GLU A 500 46.06 -24.51 14.98
CA GLU A 500 44.73 -24.29 15.58
C GLU A 500 44.22 -22.87 15.32
N MET A 501 45.07 -21.84 15.44
CA MET A 501 44.70 -20.46 15.08
C MET A 501 44.36 -20.33 13.60
N GLU A 502 45.08 -20.98 12.70
CA GLU A 502 44.80 -20.94 11.25
C GLU A 502 43.50 -21.65 10.90
N ILE A 503 43.23 -22.81 11.52
CA ILE A 503 41.93 -23.49 11.42
C ILE A 503 40.82 -22.56 11.94
N GLN A 504 40.99 -21.92 13.09
CA GLN A 504 40.01 -20.97 13.63
C GLN A 504 39.79 -19.74 12.73
N ARG A 505 40.85 -19.20 12.10
CA ARG A 505 40.75 -18.13 11.09
C ARG A 505 39.94 -18.58 9.87
N SER A 506 40.25 -19.75 9.29
CA SER A 506 39.51 -20.27 8.13
C SER A 506 38.02 -20.51 8.45
N ILE A 507 37.71 -20.94 9.68
CA ILE A 507 36.34 -21.09 10.19
C ILE A 507 35.68 -19.71 10.34
N ALA A 508 36.36 -18.71 10.88
CA ALA A 508 35.85 -17.34 10.97
C ALA A 508 35.56 -16.75 9.58
N ASP A 509 36.52 -16.82 8.64
CA ASP A 509 36.35 -16.39 7.25
C ASP A 509 35.17 -17.07 6.56
N SER A 510 35.00 -18.38 6.76
CA SER A 510 33.86 -19.12 6.20
C SER A 510 32.53 -18.62 6.77
N LYS A 511 32.48 -18.30 8.06
CA LYS A 511 31.30 -17.74 8.74
C LYS A 511 31.02 -16.31 8.28
N ASP A 512 32.03 -15.46 8.10
CA ASP A 512 31.84 -14.11 7.58
C ASP A 512 31.42 -14.10 6.09
N ARG A 513 31.92 -15.04 5.28
CA ARG A 513 31.41 -15.30 3.92
C ARG A 513 29.95 -15.78 3.91
N LEU A 514 29.45 -16.41 4.97
CA LEU A 514 28.03 -16.76 5.13
C LEU A 514 27.20 -15.59 5.67
N LEU A 515 27.72 -14.83 6.66
CA LEU A 515 27.05 -13.66 7.23
C LEU A 515 26.91 -12.53 6.20
N THR A 516 27.91 -12.29 5.35
CA THR A 516 27.82 -11.34 4.23
C THR A 516 26.77 -11.78 3.20
N LYS A 517 26.75 -13.07 2.80
CA LYS A 517 25.68 -13.63 1.95
C LYS A 517 24.28 -13.44 2.58
N ALA A 518 24.15 -13.66 3.90
CA ALA A 518 22.90 -13.44 4.62
C ALA A 518 22.50 -11.96 4.65
N ARG A 519 23.42 -11.04 4.98
CA ARG A 519 23.21 -9.58 4.94
C ARG A 519 22.76 -9.12 3.55
N MET A 520 23.34 -9.64 2.47
CA MET A 520 22.93 -9.32 1.09
C MET A 520 21.53 -9.85 0.76
N LYS A 521 21.15 -11.06 1.21
CA LYS A 521 19.76 -11.57 1.11
C LYS A 521 18.76 -10.73 1.92
N VAL A 522 19.15 -10.21 3.09
CA VAL A 522 18.31 -9.30 3.88
C VAL A 522 18.19 -7.93 3.20
N SER A 523 19.26 -7.42 2.60
CA SER A 523 19.22 -6.16 1.83
C SER A 523 18.30 -6.26 0.60
N SER A 524 18.37 -7.36 -0.16
CA SER A 524 17.48 -7.57 -1.30
C SER A 524 16.02 -7.78 -0.86
N SER A 525 15.77 -8.54 0.23
CA SER A 525 14.41 -8.72 0.77
C SER A 525 13.84 -7.46 1.44
N SER A 526 14.67 -6.52 1.86
CA SER A 526 14.25 -5.19 2.29
C SER A 526 13.84 -4.33 1.10
N LYS A 527 14.68 -4.29 0.05
CA LYS A 527 14.41 -3.53 -1.19
C LYS A 527 13.16 -4.01 -1.93
N THR A 528 12.84 -5.32 -1.91
CA THR A 528 11.57 -5.82 -2.45
C THR A 528 10.38 -5.46 -1.56
N ARG A 529 10.51 -5.54 -0.23
CA ARG A 529 9.48 -5.06 0.72
C ARG A 529 9.14 -3.59 0.53
N GLU A 530 10.15 -2.77 0.24
CA GLU A 530 10.03 -1.34 0.03
C GLU A 530 9.33 -1.02 -1.30
N LYS A 531 9.66 -1.74 -2.39
CA LYS A 531 8.88 -1.70 -3.64
C LYS A 531 7.41 -2.07 -3.42
N LEU A 532 7.15 -3.20 -2.74
CA LEU A 532 5.79 -3.65 -2.43
C LEU A 532 5.04 -2.64 -1.54
N ARG A 533 5.70 -2.02 -0.56
CA ARG A 533 5.11 -0.91 0.23
C ARG A 533 4.74 0.28 -0.65
N ASN A 534 5.62 0.68 -1.58
CA ASN A 534 5.35 1.79 -2.50
C ASN A 534 4.23 1.46 -3.49
N GLU A 535 4.08 0.20 -3.90
CA GLU A 535 2.95 -0.28 -4.70
C GLU A 535 1.65 -0.29 -3.88
N ILE A 536 1.67 -0.81 -2.65
CA ILE A 536 0.53 -0.74 -1.72
C ILE A 536 0.09 0.71 -1.49
N SER A 537 1.01 1.64 -1.27
CA SER A 537 0.70 3.08 -1.12
C SER A 537 0.06 3.69 -2.38
N LYS A 538 0.49 3.27 -3.59
CA LYS A 538 -0.16 3.68 -4.84
C LYS A 538 -1.57 3.10 -4.97
N PHE A 539 -1.77 1.84 -4.58
CA PHE A 539 -3.09 1.20 -4.60
C PHE A 539 -4.04 1.78 -3.54
N THR A 540 -3.57 2.09 -2.33
CA THR A 540 -4.41 2.75 -1.31
C THR A 540 -4.78 4.17 -1.72
N TRP A 541 -3.88 4.93 -2.34
CA TRP A 541 -4.19 6.25 -2.92
C TRP A 541 -5.25 6.15 -4.03
N LYS A 542 -5.07 5.24 -5.01
CA LYS A 542 -6.08 4.98 -6.06
C LYS A 542 -7.43 4.58 -5.48
N ARG A 543 -7.45 3.70 -4.46
CA ARG A 543 -8.67 3.30 -3.75
C ARG A 543 -9.33 4.48 -3.04
N HIS A 544 -8.53 5.41 -2.49
CA HIS A 544 -9.05 6.62 -1.85
C HIS A 544 -9.68 7.58 -2.88
N GLN A 545 -9.05 7.76 -4.04
CA GLN A 545 -9.59 8.56 -5.15
C GLN A 545 -10.89 7.97 -5.71
N ILE A 546 -10.97 6.65 -5.86
CA ILE A 546 -12.21 5.95 -6.28
C ILE A 546 -13.29 6.08 -5.21
N ARG A 547 -12.96 5.95 -3.92
CA ARG A 547 -13.91 6.17 -2.82
C ARG A 547 -14.43 7.61 -2.80
N GLN A 548 -13.57 8.61 -3.02
CA GLN A 548 -13.98 10.00 -3.05
C GLN A 548 -15.02 10.22 -4.17
N ARG A 549 -14.69 9.84 -5.41
CA ARG A 549 -15.64 9.87 -6.55
C ARG A 549 -16.94 9.13 -6.28
N HIS A 550 -16.91 8.02 -5.54
CA HIS A 550 -18.13 7.31 -5.15
C HIS A 550 -19.02 8.14 -4.20
N GLU A 551 -18.43 8.82 -3.21
CA GLU A 551 -19.20 9.71 -2.33
C GLU A 551 -19.66 10.98 -3.08
N ASP A 552 -18.85 11.53 -3.99
CA ASP A 552 -19.21 12.66 -4.86
C ASP A 552 -20.45 12.29 -5.73
N ASN A 553 -20.37 11.20 -6.50
CA ASN A 553 -21.49 10.68 -7.31
C ASN A 553 -22.74 10.36 -6.47
N LYS A 554 -22.56 9.93 -5.22
CA LYS A 554 -23.66 9.62 -4.29
C LYS A 554 -24.36 10.88 -3.78
N LEU A 555 -23.63 11.99 -3.63
CA LEU A 555 -24.24 13.31 -3.38
C LEU A 555 -25.01 13.80 -4.60
N GLU A 556 -24.47 13.65 -5.81
CA GLU A 556 -25.19 13.95 -7.07
C GLU A 556 -26.48 13.12 -7.19
N LEU A 557 -26.43 11.81 -6.98
CA LEU A 557 -27.61 10.94 -6.98
C LEU A 557 -28.64 11.33 -5.92
N MET A 558 -28.20 11.79 -4.74
CA MET A 558 -29.11 12.30 -3.71
C MET A 558 -29.79 13.59 -4.16
N ASN A 559 -29.05 14.52 -4.78
CA ASN A 559 -29.59 15.78 -5.30
C ASN A 559 -30.60 15.52 -6.44
N LEU A 560 -30.27 14.63 -7.38
CA LEU A 560 -31.17 14.18 -8.45
C LEU A 560 -32.42 13.51 -7.87
N THR A 561 -32.29 12.68 -6.84
CA THR A 561 -33.44 12.05 -6.16
C THR A 561 -34.34 13.08 -5.46
N GLN A 562 -33.78 14.14 -4.89
CA GLN A 562 -34.55 15.24 -4.31
C GLN A 562 -35.28 16.05 -5.40
N MET A 563 -34.60 16.34 -6.52
CA MET A 563 -35.19 17.00 -7.68
C MET A 563 -36.33 16.19 -8.30
N ILE A 564 -36.18 14.87 -8.44
CA ILE A 564 -37.25 13.98 -8.90
C ILE A 564 -38.47 14.07 -7.97
N LYS A 565 -38.28 13.93 -6.65
CA LYS A 565 -39.37 14.05 -5.66
C LYS A 565 -40.08 15.40 -5.68
N PHE A 566 -39.35 16.48 -5.94
CA PHE A 566 -39.93 17.82 -6.11
C PHE A 566 -40.83 17.89 -7.35
N HIS A 567 -40.38 17.36 -8.49
CA HIS A 567 -41.18 17.30 -9.72
C HIS A 567 -42.35 16.32 -9.61
N GLU A 568 -42.19 15.18 -8.91
CA GLU A 568 -43.30 14.28 -8.56
C GLU A 568 -44.36 14.99 -7.72
N GLY A 569 -43.96 15.82 -6.75
CA GLY A 569 -44.87 16.68 -5.99
C GLY A 569 -45.67 17.63 -6.87
N ILE A 570 -45.00 18.38 -7.75
CA ILE A 570 -45.65 19.28 -8.71
C ILE A 570 -46.62 18.51 -9.63
N LEU A 571 -46.22 17.34 -10.13
CA LEU A 571 -47.08 16.49 -10.96
C LEU A 571 -48.31 15.96 -10.21
N LEU A 572 -48.20 15.68 -8.91
CA LEU A 572 -49.33 15.32 -8.04
C LEU A 572 -50.25 16.52 -7.76
N ASP A 573 -49.72 17.74 -7.66
CA ASP A 573 -50.53 18.95 -7.52
C ASP A 573 -51.28 19.31 -8.82
N VAL A 574 -50.64 19.13 -9.98
CA VAL A 574 -51.27 19.27 -11.29
C VAL A 574 -52.34 18.20 -11.51
N LYS A 575 -52.10 16.93 -11.13
CA LYS A 575 -53.12 15.87 -11.17
C LYS A 575 -54.32 16.21 -10.28
N ARG A 576 -54.09 16.60 -9.03
CA ARG A 576 -55.17 17.00 -8.10
C ARG A 576 -55.95 18.21 -8.59
N SER A 577 -55.30 19.21 -9.20
CA SER A 577 -56.02 20.37 -9.75
C SER A 577 -56.84 20.01 -10.99
N HIS A 578 -56.36 19.09 -11.84
CA HIS A 578 -57.11 18.54 -12.97
C HIS A 578 -58.29 17.66 -12.54
N GLU A 579 -58.10 16.78 -11.55
CA GLU A 579 -59.17 15.98 -10.94
C GLU A 579 -60.26 16.87 -10.33
N ASN A 580 -59.88 17.92 -9.60
CA ASN A 580 -60.81 18.93 -9.09
C ASN A 580 -61.55 19.69 -10.22
N ALA A 581 -60.89 19.95 -11.35
CA ALA A 581 -61.52 20.55 -12.52
C ALA A 581 -62.53 19.59 -13.19
N ILE A 582 -62.20 18.31 -13.31
CA ILE A 582 -63.14 17.27 -13.78
C ILE A 582 -64.33 17.15 -12.83
N GLN A 583 -64.12 17.11 -11.52
CA GLN A 583 -65.20 17.05 -10.53
C GLN A 583 -66.13 18.26 -10.64
N ARG A 584 -65.57 19.48 -10.74
CA ARG A 584 -66.35 20.72 -10.97
C ARG A 584 -67.13 20.66 -12.29
N ARG A 585 -66.51 20.23 -13.39
CA ARG A 585 -67.17 20.05 -14.70
C ARG A 585 -68.32 19.06 -14.61
N ASN A 586 -68.11 17.92 -13.96
CA ASN A 586 -69.11 16.86 -13.82
C ASN A 586 -70.28 17.31 -12.93
N PHE A 587 -70.02 18.01 -11.83
CA PHE A 587 -71.05 18.62 -10.98
C PHE A 587 -71.88 19.66 -11.75
N LEU A 588 -71.24 20.54 -12.53
CA LEU A 588 -71.94 21.50 -13.39
C LEU A 588 -72.75 20.79 -14.49
N GLY A 589 -72.22 19.73 -15.09
CA GLY A 589 -72.93 18.92 -16.09
C GLY A 589 -74.17 18.22 -15.52
N LEU A 590 -74.07 17.64 -14.31
CA LEU A 590 -75.23 17.07 -13.61
C LEU A 590 -76.27 18.15 -13.32
N ARG A 591 -75.85 19.33 -12.85
CA ARG A 591 -76.75 20.45 -12.58
C ARG A 591 -77.44 21.02 -13.82
N LEU A 592 -76.77 20.97 -14.98
CA LEU A 592 -77.39 21.29 -16.27
C LEU A 592 -78.42 20.24 -16.66
N LEU A 593 -78.13 18.94 -16.50
CA LEU A 593 -79.10 17.86 -16.76
C LEU A 593 -80.32 17.92 -15.82
N GLU A 594 -80.14 18.33 -14.56
CA GLU A 594 -81.24 18.64 -13.63
C GLU A 594 -82.10 19.80 -14.16
N GLN A 595 -81.48 20.85 -14.70
CA GLN A 595 -82.18 21.99 -15.30
C GLN A 595 -82.89 21.62 -16.62
N ASP A 596 -82.26 20.82 -17.48
CA ASP A 596 -82.85 20.31 -18.73
C ASP A 596 -84.03 19.37 -18.45
N GLY A 597 -83.98 18.58 -17.36
CA GLY A 597 -85.11 17.80 -16.87
C GLY A 597 -86.27 18.68 -16.40
N VAL A 598 -85.97 19.78 -15.68
CA VAL A 598 -86.97 20.78 -15.29
C VAL A 598 -87.57 21.51 -16.52
N LEU A 599 -86.75 21.86 -17.51
CA LEU A 599 -87.22 22.45 -18.78
C LEU A 599 -88.09 21.46 -19.57
N SER A 600 -87.71 20.18 -19.62
CA SER A 600 -88.51 19.12 -20.26
C SER A 600 -89.89 18.99 -19.60
N ASN A 601 -89.94 19.01 -18.26
CA ASN A 601 -91.21 19.04 -17.52
C ASN A 601 -92.04 20.29 -17.84
N PHE A 602 -91.43 21.46 -18.04
CA PHE A 602 -92.14 22.67 -18.47
C PHE A 602 -92.64 22.57 -19.92
N TYR A 603 -91.88 21.96 -20.84
CA TYR A 603 -92.34 21.71 -22.22
C TYR A 603 -93.52 20.74 -22.27
N ASP A 604 -93.50 19.66 -21.48
CA ASP A 604 -94.64 18.75 -21.39
C ASP A 604 -95.84 19.41 -20.71
N GLN A 605 -95.64 20.27 -19.69
CA GLN A 605 -96.73 21.07 -19.12
C GLN A 605 -97.33 22.04 -20.16
N ALA A 606 -96.50 22.75 -20.93
CA ALA A 606 -96.94 23.64 -21.99
C ALA A 606 -97.75 22.89 -23.06
N LYS A 607 -97.24 21.76 -23.55
CA LYS A 607 -97.91 20.89 -24.53
C LYS A 607 -99.23 20.32 -24.02
N ASN A 608 -99.32 19.97 -22.73
CA ASN A 608 -100.58 19.55 -22.10
C ASN A 608 -101.59 20.70 -21.99
N LEU A 609 -101.13 21.92 -21.71
CA LEU A 609 -101.96 23.13 -21.71
C LEU A 609 -102.42 23.49 -23.12
N GLU A 610 -101.56 23.43 -24.14
CA GLU A 610 -101.91 23.61 -25.55
C GLU A 610 -102.98 22.59 -26.00
N ALA A 611 -102.82 21.32 -25.63
CA ALA A 611 -103.81 20.27 -25.92
C ALA A 611 -105.14 20.50 -25.18
N ALA A 612 -105.13 21.09 -23.98
CA ALA A 612 -106.34 21.50 -23.26
C ALA A 612 -107.01 22.72 -23.91
N VAL A 613 -106.24 23.73 -24.33
CA VAL A 613 -106.71 24.90 -25.07
C VAL A 613 -107.32 24.48 -26.41
N ALA A 614 -106.69 23.57 -27.16
CA ALA A 614 -107.23 23.04 -28.41
C ALA A 614 -108.55 22.28 -28.21
N LYS A 615 -108.66 21.46 -27.15
CA LYS A 615 -109.93 20.80 -26.78
C LYS A 615 -111.03 21.80 -26.45
N ASN A 616 -110.71 22.82 -25.65
CA ASN A 616 -111.65 23.88 -25.29
C ASN A 616 -112.07 24.70 -26.52
N TYR A 617 -111.13 25.04 -27.41
CA TYR A 617 -111.39 25.76 -28.66
C TYR A 617 -112.35 24.97 -29.56
N ASN A 618 -112.08 23.67 -29.78
CA ASN A 618 -112.95 22.80 -30.55
C ASN A 618 -114.35 22.69 -29.93
N ALA A 619 -114.46 22.62 -28.59
CA ALA A 619 -115.73 22.60 -27.89
C ALA A 619 -116.51 23.92 -28.00
N THR A 620 -115.81 25.07 -28.01
CA THR A 620 -116.45 26.37 -28.33
C THR A 620 -116.84 26.45 -29.80
N GLU A 621 -116.07 25.89 -30.72
CA GLU A 621 -116.40 25.89 -32.16
C GLU A 621 -117.62 25.00 -32.46
N THR A 622 -117.80 23.87 -31.75
CA THR A 622 -119.04 23.08 -31.82
C THR A 622 -120.21 23.84 -31.20
N ALA A 623 -120.05 24.43 -30.00
CA ALA A 623 -121.12 25.21 -29.39
C ALA A 623 -121.54 26.43 -30.23
N GLU A 624 -120.60 27.04 -30.97
CA GLU A 624 -120.90 28.08 -31.96
C GLU A 624 -121.64 27.54 -33.20
N LYS A 625 -121.35 26.32 -33.65
CA LYS A 625 -122.11 25.67 -34.75
C LYS A 625 -123.53 25.35 -34.29
N ASP A 626 -123.68 24.71 -33.13
CA ASP A 626 -124.97 24.44 -32.50
C ASP A 626 -125.78 25.73 -32.32
N ALA A 627 -125.15 26.82 -31.86
CA ALA A 627 -125.80 28.13 -31.73
C ALA A 627 -126.21 28.75 -33.07
N ARG A 628 -125.45 28.54 -34.15
CA ARG A 628 -125.82 28.96 -35.52
C ARG A 628 -126.98 28.14 -36.07
N GLU A 629 -126.98 26.83 -35.83
CA GLU A 629 -128.06 25.91 -36.23
C GLU A 629 -129.36 26.24 -35.49
N LEU A 630 -129.33 26.36 -34.16
CA LEU A 630 -130.44 26.86 -33.36
C LEU A 630 -130.90 28.26 -33.80
N GLN A 631 -129.98 29.13 -34.23
CA GLN A 631 -130.36 30.44 -34.77
C GLN A 631 -131.05 30.34 -36.14
N ILE A 632 -130.74 29.35 -36.97
CA ILE A 632 -131.46 29.04 -38.21
C ILE A 632 -132.85 28.47 -37.87
N GLU A 633 -132.96 27.49 -36.97
CA GLU A 633 -134.25 26.94 -36.51
C GLU A 633 -135.17 28.03 -35.94
N ILE A 634 -134.64 28.90 -35.08
CA ILE A 634 -135.34 30.07 -34.54
C ILE A 634 -135.81 31.01 -35.67
N ASN A 635 -135.05 31.13 -36.76
CA ASN A 635 -135.44 31.95 -37.91
C ASN A 635 -136.48 31.26 -38.80
N ASP A 636 -136.48 29.93 -38.91
CA ASP A 636 -137.51 29.17 -39.61
C ASP A 636 -138.81 29.04 -38.80
N GLU A 637 -138.77 28.93 -37.47
CA GLU A 637 -139.98 29.08 -36.65
C GLU A 637 -140.49 30.52 -36.61
N LYS A 638 -139.65 31.55 -36.72
CA LYS A 638 -140.12 32.93 -37.00
C LYS A 638 -140.83 33.00 -38.36
N ARG A 639 -140.25 32.45 -39.43
CA ARG A 639 -140.87 32.40 -40.78
C ARG A 639 -142.21 31.63 -40.74
N GLN A 640 -142.26 30.48 -40.08
CA GLN A 640 -143.51 29.75 -39.85
C GLN A 640 -144.51 30.58 -39.05
N THR A 641 -144.08 31.27 -37.98
CA THR A 641 -144.92 32.13 -37.15
C THR A 641 -145.50 33.29 -37.96
N ASP A 642 -144.73 33.88 -38.87
CA ASP A 642 -145.22 34.94 -39.76
C ASP A 642 -146.14 34.41 -40.87
N LEU A 643 -145.93 33.19 -41.36
CA LEU A 643 -146.90 32.50 -42.22
C LEU A 643 -148.20 32.17 -41.46
N LYS A 644 -148.10 31.70 -40.21
CA LYS A 644 -149.24 31.46 -39.30
C LYS A 644 -149.99 32.79 -39.03
N ARG A 645 -149.28 33.89 -38.76
CA ARG A 645 -149.84 35.25 -38.61
C ARG A 645 -150.51 35.77 -39.88
N ARG A 646 -149.91 35.59 -41.08
CA ARG A 646 -150.55 35.96 -42.36
C ARG A 646 -151.83 35.16 -42.61
N LYS A 647 -151.87 33.87 -42.27
CA LYS A 647 -153.10 33.06 -42.31
C LYS A 647 -154.15 33.56 -41.30
N VAL A 648 -153.75 34.00 -40.11
CA VAL A 648 -154.66 34.64 -39.12
C VAL A 648 -155.17 35.99 -39.62
N LEU A 649 -154.37 36.80 -40.30
CA LEU A 649 -154.84 38.06 -40.91
C LEU A 649 -155.85 37.83 -42.05
N LEU A 650 -155.68 36.76 -42.84
CA LEU A 650 -156.67 36.36 -43.84
C LEU A 650 -157.98 35.88 -43.19
N LYS A 651 -157.88 35.07 -42.11
CA LYS A 651 -159.06 34.70 -41.31
C LYS A 651 -159.75 35.92 -40.72
N ARG A 652 -159.01 36.89 -40.18
CA ARG A 652 -159.59 38.12 -39.63
C ARG A 652 -160.38 38.94 -40.65
N LYS A 653 -159.95 39.00 -41.92
CA LYS A 653 -160.77 39.63 -42.97
C LYS A 653 -162.10 38.90 -43.20
N GLN A 654 -162.08 37.57 -43.18
CA GLN A 654 -163.31 36.76 -43.29
C GLN A 654 -164.18 36.90 -42.02
N GLU A 655 -163.57 37.02 -40.84
CA GLU A 655 -164.25 37.31 -39.58
C GLU A 655 -164.83 38.75 -39.57
N GLU A 656 -164.18 39.74 -40.17
CA GLU A 656 -164.66 41.12 -40.34
C GLU A 656 -165.85 41.19 -41.33
N GLU A 657 -165.81 40.41 -42.42
CA GLU A 657 -166.93 40.22 -43.35
C GLU A 657 -168.13 39.55 -42.65
N ILE A 658 -167.89 38.56 -41.78
CA ILE A 658 -168.94 37.94 -40.96
C ILE A 658 -169.48 38.93 -39.91
N ILE A 659 -168.62 39.62 -39.17
CA ILE A 659 -168.99 40.56 -38.10
C ILE A 659 -169.80 41.74 -38.66
N THR A 660 -169.49 42.26 -39.86
CA THR A 660 -170.27 43.33 -40.48
C THR A 660 -171.66 42.88 -40.97
N LEU A 661 -171.84 41.59 -41.29
CA LEU A 661 -173.17 40.99 -41.50
C LEU A 661 -173.90 40.72 -40.17
N GLN A 662 -173.16 40.43 -39.10
CA GLN A 662 -173.69 40.12 -37.78
C GLN A 662 -174.14 41.38 -37.00
N ILE A 663 -173.42 42.50 -37.15
CA ILE A 663 -173.79 43.82 -36.57
C ILE A 663 -175.14 44.30 -37.09
N LYS A 664 -175.39 44.14 -38.40
CA LYS A 664 -176.69 44.47 -39.05
C LYS A 664 -177.87 43.63 -38.52
N LEU A 665 -177.61 42.55 -37.80
CA LEU A 665 -178.61 41.70 -37.15
C LEU A 665 -178.75 41.99 -35.65
N SER A 666 -177.76 42.60 -34.99
CA SER A 666 -177.78 42.88 -33.55
C SER A 666 -178.36 44.24 -33.17
N GLU A 667 -178.24 45.28 -34.01
CA GLU A 667 -178.72 46.63 -33.68
C GLU A 667 -180.25 46.77 -33.59
N ALA A 668 -180.99 45.70 -33.95
CA ALA A 668 -182.46 45.65 -33.87
C ALA A 668 -183.00 45.03 -32.56
N ARG A 669 -182.15 44.53 -31.64
CA ARG A 669 -182.59 43.79 -30.44
C ARG A 669 -181.79 44.08 -29.17
N ASP A 670 -182.31 45.08 -28.46
CA ASP A 670 -182.32 45.18 -27.00
C ASP A 670 -181.02 45.50 -26.24
N ALA A 671 -181.20 46.13 -25.09
CA ALA A 671 -180.13 46.55 -24.18
C ALA A 671 -180.03 45.63 -22.94
N THR A 672 -179.08 45.96 -22.04
CA THR A 672 -179.00 45.58 -20.60
C THR A 672 -178.38 44.23 -20.15
N LEU A 673 -177.18 44.33 -19.51
CA LEU A 673 -176.72 43.69 -18.22
C LEU A 673 -175.64 42.54 -18.12
N LYS A 674 -174.34 42.92 -18.22
CA LYS A 674 -173.20 42.88 -17.22
C LYS A 674 -172.56 41.61 -16.54
N SER A 675 -171.22 41.72 -16.31
CA SER A 675 -170.26 41.08 -15.31
C SER A 675 -169.51 39.75 -15.70
N VAL A 676 -168.41 39.21 -15.09
CA VAL A 676 -167.57 39.42 -13.85
C VAL A 676 -166.04 39.06 -14.11
N THR A 677 -165.04 39.39 -13.25
CA THR A 677 -163.56 39.02 -13.40
C THR A 677 -162.67 39.15 -12.10
N ARG A 678 -161.50 38.44 -11.91
CA ARG A 678 -160.30 38.75 -10.98
C ARG A 678 -159.10 37.70 -10.93
N THR A 679 -157.99 37.93 -10.18
CA THR A 679 -156.59 37.33 -10.37
C THR A 679 -155.50 37.32 -9.20
N LEU A 680 -154.50 36.35 -9.21
CA LEU A 680 -153.01 36.31 -8.78
C LEU A 680 -152.37 36.11 -7.31
N GLN A 681 -151.21 35.36 -7.14
CA GLN A 681 -150.22 35.25 -5.95
C GLN A 681 -148.95 34.26 -6.08
N CYS A 682 -147.82 34.29 -5.25
CA CYS A 682 -146.76 33.19 -4.92
C CYS A 682 -145.51 33.49 -3.93
N ARG A 683 -144.48 32.56 -3.67
CA ARG A 683 -143.69 32.32 -2.35
C ARG A 683 -142.08 32.02 -2.23
N GLU A 684 -141.51 31.32 -1.16
CA GLU A 684 -140.14 31.38 -0.43
C GLU A 684 -139.27 30.05 -0.13
N LEU A 685 -138.05 30.04 0.58
CA LEU A 685 -137.50 29.05 1.65
C LEU A 685 -135.99 29.10 2.24
N LYS A 686 -135.53 28.22 3.23
CA LYS A 686 -134.27 28.28 4.14
C LYS A 686 -133.77 26.94 4.90
N GLY A 687 -132.63 26.88 5.70
CA GLY A 687 -132.16 25.74 6.64
C GLY A 687 -130.80 25.84 7.48
N ASP A 688 -130.51 25.00 8.56
CA ASP A 688 -129.39 25.08 9.62
C ASP A 688 -129.01 23.75 10.45
N ASP A 689 -127.92 23.66 11.30
CA ASP A 689 -127.61 22.59 12.37
C ASP A 689 -126.41 22.88 13.44
N PRO A 690 -126.16 22.11 14.57
CA PRO A 690 -125.43 22.53 15.86
C PRO A 690 -124.09 21.81 16.33
N PRO A 691 -123.63 21.80 17.64
CA PRO A 691 -122.83 22.77 18.45
C PRO A 691 -121.41 22.30 18.98
N SER A 692 -120.63 23.14 19.72
CA SER A 692 -119.14 22.97 19.91
C SER A 692 -118.40 23.17 21.29
N PRO A 693 -118.93 23.80 22.37
CA PRO A 693 -118.10 24.59 23.31
C PRO A 693 -117.15 23.90 24.34
N GLU A 694 -117.14 22.58 24.52
CA GLU A 694 -116.32 21.94 25.59
C GLU A 694 -114.94 21.41 25.14
N LEU A 695 -114.72 21.21 23.84
CA LEU A 695 -113.44 20.74 23.29
C LEU A 695 -112.39 21.86 23.22
N VAL A 696 -112.81 23.05 22.79
CA VAL A 696 -111.93 24.20 22.49
C VAL A 696 -111.04 24.57 23.69
N LYS A 697 -111.62 24.69 24.89
CA LYS A 697 -110.89 25.09 26.12
C LYS A 697 -109.79 24.12 26.55
N LYS A 698 -109.81 22.86 26.11
CA LYS A 698 -108.73 21.90 26.35
C LYS A 698 -107.65 21.92 25.27
N MET A 699 -107.99 22.28 24.03
CA MET A 699 -106.99 22.57 23.00
C MET A 699 -106.19 23.82 23.37
N GLU A 700 -106.87 24.94 23.67
CA GLU A 700 -106.24 26.21 24.05
C GLU A 700 -105.24 26.07 25.22
N GLN A 701 -105.58 25.26 26.24
CA GLN A 701 -104.67 24.98 27.36
C GLN A 701 -103.45 24.12 26.97
N LEU A 702 -103.59 23.15 26.06
CA LEU A 702 -102.48 22.32 25.62
C LEU A 702 -101.57 23.07 24.65
N GLU A 703 -102.13 23.82 23.71
CA GLU A 703 -101.41 24.65 22.75
C GLU A 703 -100.56 25.72 23.44
N ALA A 704 -101.10 26.39 24.47
CA ALA A 704 -100.35 27.36 25.27
C ALA A 704 -99.14 26.73 25.99
N ASN A 705 -99.31 25.55 26.60
CA ASN A 705 -98.22 24.83 27.27
C ASN A 705 -97.15 24.31 26.27
N LEU A 706 -97.56 23.96 25.05
CA LEU A 706 -96.66 23.49 24.00
C LEU A 706 -95.81 24.66 23.49
N ALA A 707 -96.43 25.78 23.14
CA ALA A 707 -95.74 26.98 22.66
C ALA A 707 -94.77 27.59 23.71
N GLU A 708 -95.09 27.51 25.00
CA GLU A 708 -94.16 27.93 26.06
C GLU A 708 -92.94 26.99 26.17
N ARG A 709 -93.12 25.68 25.96
CA ARG A 709 -92.01 24.71 25.93
C ARG A 709 -91.16 24.84 24.69
N GLU A 710 -91.74 25.09 23.52
CA GLU A 710 -90.99 25.37 22.28
C GLU A 710 -90.11 26.63 22.43
N ARG A 711 -90.64 27.70 23.04
CA ARG A 711 -89.85 28.89 23.37
C ARG A 711 -88.68 28.60 24.32
N GLN A 712 -88.91 27.80 25.37
CA GLN A 712 -87.86 27.39 26.30
C GLN A 712 -86.79 26.53 25.62
N LEU A 713 -87.16 25.69 24.65
CA LEU A 713 -86.24 24.85 23.89
C LEU A 713 -85.39 25.71 22.94
N LEU A 714 -86.01 26.59 22.15
CA LEU A 714 -85.33 27.54 21.27
C LEU A 714 -84.38 28.47 22.04
N GLU A 715 -84.78 28.95 23.21
CA GLU A 715 -83.89 29.78 24.05
C GLU A 715 -82.68 28.99 24.58
N LYS A 716 -82.84 27.68 24.83
CA LYS A 716 -81.72 26.79 25.20
C LYS A 716 -80.82 26.46 24.02
N GLU A 717 -81.37 26.25 22.82
CA GLU A 717 -80.60 26.07 21.59
C GLU A 717 -79.79 27.32 21.25
N LEU A 718 -80.39 28.51 21.35
CA LEU A 718 -79.70 29.79 21.17
C LEU A 718 -78.67 30.12 22.28
N GLN A 719 -78.80 29.50 23.46
CA GLN A 719 -77.75 29.52 24.49
C GLN A 719 -76.62 28.56 24.14
N VAL A 720 -76.92 27.35 23.64
CA VAL A 720 -75.93 26.37 23.17
C VAL A 720 -75.14 26.93 21.98
N GLU A 721 -75.78 27.40 20.90
CA GLU A 721 -75.09 28.01 19.76
C GLU A 721 -74.13 29.14 20.18
N ARG A 722 -74.55 29.96 21.14
CA ARG A 722 -73.76 31.08 21.65
C ARG A 722 -72.56 30.61 22.47
N VAL A 723 -72.70 29.53 23.25
CA VAL A 723 -71.57 28.89 23.94
C VAL A 723 -70.63 28.24 22.92
N THR A 724 -71.15 27.46 21.97
CA THR A 724 -70.36 26.77 20.95
C THR A 724 -69.52 27.77 20.13
N ARG A 725 -70.14 28.85 19.61
CA ARG A 725 -69.45 29.92 18.87
C ARG A 725 -68.36 30.64 19.68
N MET A 726 -68.44 30.65 21.00
CA MET A 726 -67.40 31.21 21.87
C MET A 726 -66.31 30.18 22.23
N SER A 727 -66.68 28.89 22.34
CA SER A 727 -65.74 27.82 22.71
C SER A 727 -64.92 27.28 21.53
N GLU A 728 -65.48 27.20 20.32
CA GLU A 728 -64.77 26.71 19.13
C GLU A 728 -63.51 27.53 18.78
N PRO A 729 -63.55 28.87 18.66
CA PRO A 729 -62.33 29.63 18.37
C PRO A 729 -61.31 29.54 19.50
N LEU A 730 -61.74 29.50 20.76
CA LEU A 730 -60.82 29.30 21.91
C LEU A 730 -60.20 27.89 21.91
N GLY A 731 -60.95 26.86 21.50
CA GLY A 731 -60.45 25.50 21.32
C GLY A 731 -59.43 25.41 20.19
N GLN A 732 -59.76 25.93 19.00
CA GLN A 732 -58.87 25.98 17.85
C GLN A 732 -57.61 26.82 18.14
N GLN A 733 -57.73 27.91 18.90
CA GLN A 733 -56.60 28.71 19.36
C GLN A 733 -55.75 27.94 20.38
N ALA A 734 -56.34 27.25 21.34
CA ALA A 734 -55.61 26.40 22.29
C ALA A 734 -54.89 25.23 21.61
N GLU A 735 -55.50 24.58 20.62
CA GLU A 735 -54.88 23.50 19.85
C GLU A 735 -53.77 23.99 18.93
N SER A 736 -53.97 25.10 18.22
CA SER A 736 -52.91 25.70 17.39
C SER A 736 -51.75 26.22 18.24
N CYS A 737 -52.01 26.81 19.42
CA CYS A 737 -50.97 27.10 20.41
C CYS A 737 -50.25 25.83 20.89
N ARG A 738 -50.97 24.73 21.19
CA ARG A 738 -50.35 23.45 21.59
C ARG A 738 -49.48 22.85 20.49
N LEU A 739 -49.93 22.89 19.24
CA LEU A 739 -49.17 22.46 18.07
C LEU A 739 -47.95 23.36 17.81
N HIS A 740 -48.09 24.67 18.00
CA HIS A 740 -46.97 25.61 17.92
C HIS A 740 -45.94 25.35 19.02
N SER A 741 -46.34 25.20 20.27
CA SER A 741 -45.46 24.83 21.39
C SER A 741 -44.78 23.48 21.19
N LEU A 742 -45.46 22.48 20.62
CA LEU A 742 -44.84 21.20 20.24
C LEU A 742 -43.84 21.35 19.09
N SER A 743 -44.12 22.21 18.10
CA SER A 743 -43.20 22.53 17.01
C SER A 743 -41.94 23.24 17.52
N VAL A 744 -42.11 24.24 18.39
CA VAL A 744 -41.01 24.94 19.07
C VAL A 744 -40.22 23.99 19.97
N ALA A 745 -40.86 23.11 20.75
CA ALA A 745 -40.18 22.12 21.58
C ALA A 745 -39.37 21.11 20.75
N LYS A 746 -39.89 20.64 19.60
CA LYS A 746 -39.14 19.80 18.66
C LYS A 746 -37.92 20.55 18.10
N LYS A 747 -38.11 21.75 17.55
CA LYS A 747 -37.02 22.61 17.04
C LYS A 747 -35.96 22.92 18.10
N LEU A 748 -36.37 23.15 19.35
CA LEU A 748 -35.48 23.42 20.48
C LEU A 748 -34.72 22.17 20.94
N ASN A 749 -35.33 20.99 20.88
CA ASN A 749 -34.63 19.72 21.12
C ASN A 749 -33.67 19.35 19.97
N GLU A 750 -34.05 19.61 18.72
CA GLU A 750 -33.15 19.49 17.56
C GLU A 750 -31.98 20.47 17.65
N ALA A 751 -32.22 21.72 18.07
CA ALA A 751 -31.18 22.71 18.31
C ALA A 751 -30.25 22.28 19.45
N ARG A 752 -30.79 21.76 20.57
CA ARG A 752 -29.99 21.18 21.67
C ARG A 752 -29.15 19.98 21.20
N ALA A 753 -29.69 19.09 20.37
CA ALA A 753 -28.95 17.97 19.80
C ALA A 753 -27.84 18.45 18.85
N LYS A 754 -28.11 19.46 18.01
CA LYS A 754 -27.09 20.10 17.16
C LYS A 754 -26.00 20.76 18.00
N ILE A 755 -26.34 21.53 19.03
CA ILE A 755 -25.39 22.15 19.96
C ILE A 755 -24.55 21.10 20.70
N PHE A 756 -25.16 20.00 21.17
CA PHE A 756 -24.44 18.91 21.81
C PHE A 756 -23.45 18.24 20.85
N ASN A 757 -23.87 17.94 19.61
CA ASN A 757 -22.98 17.36 18.60
C ASN A 757 -21.87 18.32 18.17
N ILE A 758 -22.17 19.62 18.02
CA ILE A 758 -21.18 20.66 17.73
C ILE A 758 -20.16 20.75 18.88
N ASN A 759 -20.62 20.77 20.14
CA ASN A 759 -19.72 20.78 21.30
C ASN A 759 -18.86 19.50 21.38
N LEU A 760 -19.42 18.33 21.05
CA LEU A 760 -18.67 17.07 20.99
C LEU A 760 -17.58 17.10 19.90
N CYS A 761 -17.92 17.59 18.70
CA CYS A 761 -16.97 17.82 17.62
C CYS A 761 -15.92 18.88 18.00
N LEU A 762 -16.31 19.95 18.70
CA LEU A 762 -15.41 21.02 19.12
C LEU A 762 -14.47 20.59 20.26
N MET A 763 -14.90 19.66 21.12
CA MET A 763 -14.03 18.95 22.06
C MET A 763 -13.05 18.00 21.35
N ALA A 764 -13.50 17.29 20.31
CA ALA A 764 -12.61 16.43 19.52
C ALA A 764 -11.56 17.25 18.75
N VAL A 765 -11.97 18.35 18.12
CA VAL A 765 -11.08 19.27 17.40
C VAL A 765 -10.16 20.02 18.37
N SER A 766 -10.63 20.45 19.55
CA SER A 766 -9.75 21.10 20.54
C SER A 766 -8.71 20.13 21.09
N ALA A 767 -9.08 18.86 21.35
CA ALA A 767 -8.12 17.81 21.70
C ALA A 767 -7.11 17.53 20.57
N GLU A 768 -7.56 17.48 19.31
CA GLU A 768 -6.67 17.31 18.15
C GLU A 768 -5.72 18.51 17.98
N VAL A 769 -6.20 19.74 18.19
CA VAL A 769 -5.40 20.97 18.18
C VAL A 769 -4.41 20.98 19.33
N SER A 770 -4.81 20.61 20.56
CA SER A 770 -3.88 20.51 21.69
C SER A 770 -2.81 19.42 21.48
N MET A 771 -3.16 18.28 20.85
CA MET A 771 -2.17 17.28 20.45
C MET A 771 -1.21 17.81 19.37
N LYS A 772 -1.72 18.50 18.35
CA LYS A 772 -0.89 19.13 17.30
C LYS A 772 -0.01 20.25 17.86
N GLN A 773 -0.50 21.05 18.80
CA GLN A 773 0.28 22.05 19.52
C GLN A 773 1.37 21.40 20.39
N ALA A 774 1.08 20.30 21.10
CA ALA A 774 2.07 19.58 21.87
C ALA A 774 3.17 18.97 20.98
N VAL A 775 2.81 18.42 19.82
CA VAL A 775 3.77 17.95 18.80
C VAL A 775 4.62 19.12 18.28
N ALA A 776 4.00 20.19 17.79
CA ALA A 776 4.71 21.37 17.27
C ALA A 776 5.62 22.03 18.31
N LEU A 777 5.23 22.08 19.59
CA LEU A 777 6.07 22.55 20.68
C LEU A 777 7.24 21.60 20.99
N SER A 778 7.05 20.29 20.83
CA SER A 778 8.14 19.31 20.95
C SER A 778 9.14 19.38 19.77
N GLU A 779 8.64 19.63 18.56
CA GLU A 779 9.45 19.84 17.37
C GLU A 779 10.18 21.19 17.44
N HIS A 780 9.53 22.26 17.91
CA HIS A 780 10.17 23.56 18.13
C HIS A 780 11.22 23.50 19.26
N ARG A 781 11.03 22.68 20.29
CA ARG A 781 12.09 22.38 21.28
C ARG A 781 13.25 21.63 20.65
N GLN A 782 13.02 20.57 19.87
CA GLN A 782 14.11 19.89 19.15
C GLN A 782 14.81 20.79 18.13
N MET A 783 14.11 21.73 17.50
CA MET A 783 14.71 22.74 16.64
C MET A 783 15.57 23.70 17.44
N LYS A 784 15.10 24.23 18.58
CA LYS A 784 15.90 25.07 19.47
C LYS A 784 17.10 24.34 20.08
N GLU A 785 16.97 23.06 20.42
CA GLU A 785 18.08 22.21 20.88
C GLU A 785 19.12 22.00 19.77
N ARG A 786 18.69 21.84 18.51
CA ARG A 786 19.59 21.76 17.34
C ARG A 786 20.18 23.11 16.95
N GLU A 787 19.43 24.20 17.08
CA GLU A 787 19.90 25.57 16.88
C GLU A 787 20.94 25.92 17.94
N LEU A 788 20.74 25.50 19.20
CA LEU A 788 21.73 25.63 20.27
C LEU A 788 22.98 24.79 19.97
N GLN A 789 22.83 23.52 19.57
CA GLN A 789 23.97 22.68 19.15
C GLN A 789 24.71 23.27 17.93
N LEU A 790 24.00 23.96 17.02
CA LEU A 790 24.59 24.65 15.89
C LEU A 790 25.20 26.00 16.25
N SER A 791 24.72 26.72 17.28
CA SER A 791 25.39 27.90 17.82
C SER A 791 26.61 27.50 18.64
N GLU A 792 26.52 26.47 19.48
CA GLU A 792 27.65 25.90 20.22
C GLU A 792 28.74 25.43 19.24
N ALA A 793 28.39 24.68 18.18
CA ALA A 793 29.34 24.27 17.15
C ALA A 793 29.89 25.45 16.32
N ARG A 794 29.11 26.53 16.12
CA ARG A 794 29.60 27.76 15.48
C ARG A 794 30.52 28.55 16.41
N ASP A 795 30.26 28.56 17.71
CA ASP A 795 31.05 29.26 18.72
C ASP A 795 32.35 28.50 19.03
N GLU A 796 32.34 27.15 18.98
CA GLU A 796 33.55 26.33 18.96
C GLU A 796 34.35 26.56 17.67
N MET A 797 33.70 26.61 16.51
CA MET A 797 34.36 26.90 15.24
C MET A 797 34.91 28.34 15.20
N LEU A 798 34.19 29.33 15.73
CA LEU A 798 34.65 30.72 15.85
C LEU A 798 35.75 30.88 16.89
N LYS A 799 35.74 30.13 18.00
CA LYS A 799 36.88 30.07 18.94
C LYS A 799 38.11 29.50 18.23
N SER A 800 37.96 28.41 17.48
CA SER A 800 39.08 27.88 16.67
C SER A 800 39.55 28.86 15.59
N LEU A 801 38.67 29.76 15.11
CA LEU A 801 39.03 30.81 14.16
C LEU A 801 39.75 31.98 14.85
N VAL A 802 39.34 32.38 16.05
CA VAL A 802 39.98 33.42 16.87
C VAL A 802 41.35 32.95 17.37
N GLU A 803 41.45 31.71 17.87
CA GLU A 803 42.72 31.05 18.19
C GLU A 803 43.60 30.79 16.94
N SER A 804 43.10 31.04 15.73
CA SER A 804 43.86 31.04 14.45
C SER A 804 44.14 32.46 13.91
N ILE A 805 43.77 33.52 14.62
CA ILE A 805 43.97 34.94 14.21
C ILE A 805 45.00 35.66 15.10
N GLU A 806 45.36 35.10 16.26
CA GLU A 806 46.40 35.66 17.15
C GLU A 806 47.85 35.25 16.78
N SER A 807 48.07 34.66 15.59
CA SER A 807 49.41 34.33 15.08
C SER A 807 49.52 34.54 13.56
N GLU A 808 50.48 35.38 13.14
CA GLU A 808 50.76 35.79 11.75
C GLU A 808 49.63 36.69 11.18
N ASP A 809 49.82 37.98 10.86
CA ASP A 809 51.02 38.67 10.36
C ASP A 809 51.30 40.06 10.98
N GLU A 810 52.59 40.41 11.12
CA GLU A 810 53.07 41.79 10.96
C GLU A 810 53.49 42.05 9.51
N ALA A 811 53.49 43.32 9.09
CA ALA A 811 54.15 43.86 7.88
C ALA A 811 53.56 43.54 6.47
N SER A 812 52.51 44.30 6.12
CA SER A 812 52.43 45.15 4.90
C SER A 812 53.80 45.50 4.25
N PRO A 813 53.91 45.76 2.90
CA PRO A 813 53.04 46.75 2.23
C PRO A 813 52.81 46.67 0.69
N ASN A 814 51.81 47.45 0.22
CA ASN A 814 51.71 48.20 -1.07
C ASN A 814 51.80 47.46 -2.43
N SER A 815 51.21 47.97 -3.54
CA SER A 815 50.18 48.98 -3.80
C SER A 815 49.67 48.87 -5.27
N GLU A 816 48.55 49.55 -5.60
CA GLU A 816 48.13 50.02 -6.96
C GLU A 816 48.03 48.99 -8.12
N LEU A 817 46.92 48.90 -8.88
CA LEU A 817 46.44 49.95 -9.81
C LEU A 817 44.97 49.74 -10.23
N ASP A 818 44.32 50.84 -10.60
CA ASP A 818 42.91 50.93 -10.99
C ASP A 818 42.60 50.67 -12.48
N ASN A 819 41.28 50.73 -12.76
CA ASN A 819 40.64 51.14 -14.02
C ASN A 819 40.47 50.13 -15.16
N LYS A 820 39.21 49.74 -15.36
CA LYS A 820 38.43 50.31 -16.49
C LYS A 820 36.91 50.31 -16.28
N MET A 821 36.36 51.53 -16.38
CA MET A 821 34.99 51.98 -16.74
C MET A 821 33.87 50.92 -16.85
N GLU A 822 32.74 51.07 -16.14
CA GLU A 822 31.68 52.10 -16.32
C GLU A 822 30.81 51.87 -17.58
N GLN A 823 29.51 51.57 -17.42
CA GLN A 823 28.34 52.50 -17.32
C GLN A 823 28.00 53.16 -18.68
N LEU A 824 26.74 53.31 -19.15
CA LEU A 824 25.38 53.00 -18.64
C LEU A 824 24.41 53.05 -19.85
N SER A 825 23.34 52.22 -19.93
CA SER A 825 22.08 52.58 -20.64
C SER A 825 20.89 51.60 -20.50
N GLU A 826 19.74 52.17 -20.11
CA GLU A 826 18.41 52.12 -20.77
C GLU A 826 17.76 50.78 -21.24
N SER A 827 16.88 50.28 -20.37
CA SER A 827 15.44 50.03 -20.59
C SER A 827 14.81 49.89 -22.01
N ARG A 828 13.96 48.85 -22.14
CA ARG A 828 12.62 48.75 -22.78
C ARG A 828 12.40 47.56 -23.74
N ASP A 829 11.44 46.73 -23.33
CA ASP A 829 10.28 46.22 -24.10
C ASP A 829 10.43 45.67 -25.53
N THR A 830 9.90 44.46 -25.73
CA THR A 830 8.87 44.27 -26.78
C THR A 830 7.88 43.14 -26.44
N ARG A 831 6.60 43.40 -26.72
CA ARG A 831 5.44 42.47 -26.70
C ARG A 831 5.34 41.74 -28.07
N PRO A 832 4.51 40.69 -28.27
CA PRO A 832 3.03 40.78 -28.34
C PRO A 832 2.33 39.85 -27.30
N GLU A 833 1.08 40.02 -26.83
CA GLU A 833 -0.24 40.14 -27.52
C GLU A 833 -0.71 38.82 -28.16
N SER A 834 -2.00 38.43 -28.18
CA SER A 834 -3.28 39.06 -27.74
C SER A 834 -4.27 37.94 -27.27
N ILE A 835 -5.51 38.11 -26.78
CA ILE A 835 -6.41 39.27 -26.51
C ILE A 835 -7.49 38.86 -25.46
N ASN A 836 -8.31 39.81 -24.95
CA ASN A 836 -9.54 39.67 -24.13
C ASN A 836 -9.39 39.07 -22.70
N GLU A 837 -9.83 39.69 -21.59
CA GLU A 837 -11.05 40.48 -21.29
C GLU A 837 -12.33 39.62 -21.29
N SER A 838 -13.17 39.61 -20.26
CA SER A 838 -13.90 40.80 -19.78
C SER A 838 -14.77 40.45 -18.55
N ASN A 839 -15.09 41.46 -17.73
CA ASN A 839 -16.26 41.57 -16.84
C ASN A 839 -16.39 40.56 -15.65
N ASP A 840 -17.04 40.88 -14.52
CA ASP A 840 -17.52 42.17 -13.99
C ASP A 840 -17.77 42.10 -12.47
N SER A 841 -18.04 43.26 -11.87
CA SER A 841 -18.90 43.51 -10.69
C SER A 841 -18.63 42.86 -9.32
N GLU A 842 -18.52 43.77 -8.34
CA GLU A 842 -19.12 43.77 -6.98
C GLU A 842 -18.27 43.47 -5.72
N ASP A 843 -18.54 44.35 -4.75
CA ASP A 843 -18.24 44.46 -3.31
C ASP A 843 -16.77 44.36 -2.85
N GLU A 844 -16.12 45.45 -2.40
CA GLU A 844 -16.45 46.37 -1.29
C GLU A 844 -16.57 45.71 0.10
N ALA A 845 -15.60 45.98 0.99
CA ALA A 845 -15.79 46.89 2.14
C ALA A 845 -14.60 46.85 3.12
N SER A 846 -14.02 48.04 3.35
CA SER A 846 -13.26 48.55 4.53
C SER A 846 -12.53 47.57 5.48
N SER A 847 -11.21 47.64 5.70
CA SER A 847 -10.34 48.77 6.13
C SER A 847 -10.42 49.13 7.63
N PRO A 848 -9.38 49.72 8.27
CA PRO A 848 -7.97 49.88 7.86
C PRO A 848 -6.93 49.51 8.96
N SER A 849 -5.67 49.77 8.66
CA SER A 849 -4.50 49.70 9.56
C SER A 849 -4.34 50.93 10.49
N GLU A 850 -3.32 50.84 11.36
CA GLU A 850 -2.23 51.83 11.55
C GLU A 850 -2.18 52.86 12.71
N LEU A 851 -0.90 53.11 13.08
CA LEU A 851 -0.26 54.28 13.72
C LEU A 851 -0.52 54.68 15.18
N HIS A 852 0.49 54.35 16.01
CA HIS A 852 1.40 55.28 16.71
C HIS A 852 0.98 56.71 17.11
N ARG A 853 1.52 57.06 18.30
CA ARG A 853 2.18 58.33 18.73
C ARG A 853 1.44 59.30 19.67
N GLU A 854 2.19 59.67 20.71
CA GLU A 854 2.30 60.99 21.36
C GLU A 854 1.02 61.75 21.72
N MET A 855 0.76 61.87 23.04
CA MET A 855 0.77 63.19 23.68
C MET A 855 1.11 63.09 25.18
N GLU A 856 1.76 64.13 25.69
CA GLU A 856 2.14 64.32 27.10
C GLU A 856 0.96 64.84 27.94
N GLU A 857 0.97 64.60 29.26
CA GLU A 857 1.21 65.65 30.28
C GLU A 857 1.03 65.10 31.72
N LEU A 858 2.16 65.01 32.47
CA LEU A 858 2.48 65.63 33.78
C LEU A 858 1.44 65.71 34.95
N PRO A 859 1.84 66.07 36.21
CA PRO A 859 3.17 66.31 36.79
C PRO A 859 3.44 65.54 38.14
N GLU A 860 4.44 66.03 38.92
CA GLU A 860 4.69 65.82 40.38
C GLU A 860 5.24 64.42 40.79
N ARG A 861 6.51 64.20 41.21
CA ARG A 861 7.60 65.02 41.82
C ARG A 861 7.30 65.63 43.19
N GLU A 862 8.23 65.67 44.17
CA GLU A 862 9.57 65.07 44.32
C GLU A 862 9.58 64.17 45.60
N SER A 863 10.57 63.92 46.48
CA SER A 863 11.92 64.43 46.82
C SER A 863 12.69 63.32 47.60
N GLN A 864 14.02 63.25 47.75
CA GLN A 864 15.16 63.91 47.09
C GLN A 864 16.46 63.12 47.38
N GLN A 865 17.39 63.11 46.41
CA GLN A 865 18.86 63.11 46.53
C GLN A 865 19.66 62.01 47.28
N GLN A 866 20.58 61.42 46.50
CA GLN A 866 21.91 60.84 46.82
C GLN A 866 22.85 61.85 47.56
N PRO A 867 24.04 61.47 48.11
CA PRO A 867 25.03 60.56 47.49
C PRO A 867 25.96 59.74 48.43
N GLU A 868 27.03 59.25 47.80
CA GLU A 868 28.30 58.67 48.25
C GLU A 868 28.81 59.00 49.67
N GLY A 869 29.56 58.07 50.28
CA GLY A 869 30.38 58.35 51.47
C GLY A 869 31.03 57.13 52.12
N GLU A 870 32.36 57.04 51.98
CA GLU A 870 33.34 56.50 52.95
C GLU A 870 33.24 55.03 53.45
N GLY A 871 34.40 54.48 53.82
CA GLY A 871 34.55 53.18 54.48
C GLY A 871 35.64 53.25 55.55
N ALA A 872 35.80 52.17 56.33
CA ALA A 872 36.86 52.09 57.34
C ALA A 872 37.48 50.69 57.40
N GLU A 873 38.80 50.67 57.53
CA GLU A 873 39.62 49.49 57.82
C GLU A 873 39.49 49.12 59.32
N GLN A 874 39.82 47.87 59.70
CA GLN A 874 41.10 47.63 60.41
C GLN A 874 41.41 46.15 60.68
N GLU A 875 42.70 45.92 60.91
CA GLU A 875 43.36 44.62 60.97
C GLU A 875 43.25 43.88 62.32
N VAL A 876 43.71 42.61 62.28
CA VAL A 876 44.46 41.92 63.35
C VAL A 876 43.69 41.45 64.61
N GLY A 877 44.08 40.25 65.08
CA GLY A 877 43.65 39.67 66.36
C GLY A 877 44.67 39.99 67.48
N PRO A 878 45.15 39.02 68.30
CA PRO A 878 44.83 37.60 68.35
C PRO A 878 44.53 37.10 69.79
N SER A 879 44.32 35.78 69.95
CA SER A 879 44.84 34.90 71.04
C SER A 879 43.82 33.88 71.57
N LYS A 880 44.30 32.64 71.76
CA LYS A 880 43.67 31.62 72.64
C LYS A 880 44.29 31.72 74.04
N PRO A 881 43.67 31.13 75.07
CA PRO A 881 44.19 29.82 75.47
C PRO A 881 43.14 28.75 75.85
N LEU A 882 43.69 27.55 76.02
CA LEU A 882 43.15 26.28 76.52
C LEU A 882 42.66 26.38 78.00
N VAL A 883 41.83 25.41 78.47
CA VAL A 883 41.95 24.65 79.77
C VAL A 883 40.58 24.25 80.41
N GLN A 884 40.29 22.94 80.33
CA GLN A 884 39.74 22.02 81.36
C GLN A 884 38.38 22.21 82.09
N GLN A 885 37.77 21.03 82.38
CA GLN A 885 36.94 20.71 83.58
C GLN A 885 35.56 21.43 83.68
N ARG A 886 34.51 20.98 84.39
CA ARG A 886 34.15 19.83 85.27
C ARG A 886 32.59 19.87 85.43
N GLU A 887 31.80 18.95 85.99
CA GLU A 887 31.83 17.53 86.42
C GLU A 887 30.36 17.07 86.65
N VAL A 888 30.08 15.83 87.11
CA VAL A 888 28.92 15.40 87.97
C VAL A 888 27.46 15.75 87.54
N SER A 889 26.42 14.90 87.65
CA SER A 889 26.21 13.44 87.77
C SER A 889 24.69 13.16 87.70
N ARG A 890 24.35 11.88 87.51
CA ARG A 890 23.11 11.17 87.92
C ARG A 890 22.63 11.50 89.36
N PRO A 891 21.38 11.15 89.80
CA PRO A 891 20.63 9.93 89.39
C PRO A 891 19.09 10.00 89.27
N ASP A 892 18.51 8.82 89.00
CA ASP A 892 17.12 8.35 89.22
C ASP A 892 15.93 9.06 88.51
N GLY A 893 14.85 8.36 88.12
CA GLY A 893 14.64 6.91 88.06
C GLY A 893 13.15 6.51 88.13
N LEU A 894 12.71 5.56 87.28
CA LEU A 894 11.36 4.93 87.27
C LEU A 894 10.20 5.91 86.92
N ASP A 895 9.03 5.51 86.41
CA ASP A 895 8.68 4.40 85.50
C ASP A 895 7.37 4.76 84.76
N GLY A 896 6.90 3.92 83.82
CA GLY A 896 5.45 3.83 83.54
C GLY A 896 4.84 4.65 82.37
N LEU A 897 4.86 4.04 81.19
CA LEU A 897 3.69 3.84 80.32
C LEU A 897 2.75 5.04 80.00
N SER A 898 2.90 5.63 78.81
CA SER A 898 1.75 5.69 77.89
C SER A 898 2.14 5.65 76.39
N THR A 899 1.55 4.65 75.75
CA THR A 899 1.42 4.30 74.33
C THR A 899 1.39 5.41 73.26
N SER A 900 2.05 5.10 72.11
CA SER A 900 1.77 5.61 70.75
C SER A 900 2.10 7.10 70.48
N TRP A 901 2.52 7.56 69.29
CA TRP A 901 2.44 6.98 67.95
C TRP A 901 3.82 6.89 67.24
N LYS A 902 4.01 5.91 66.36
CA LYS A 902 5.22 5.78 65.52
C LYS A 902 5.09 6.51 64.18
N GLY A 903 5.81 7.62 64.01
CA GLY A 903 6.19 8.13 62.69
C GLY A 903 7.46 7.43 62.18
N PRO A 904 7.47 6.78 61.01
CA PRO A 904 8.66 6.09 60.50
C PRO A 904 9.71 7.09 60.00
N LYS A 905 10.87 7.13 60.67
CA LYS A 905 12.02 7.94 60.28
C LYS A 905 12.65 7.39 58.99
N VAL A 906 12.37 8.02 57.85
CA VAL A 906 12.89 7.60 56.53
C VAL A 906 14.42 7.67 56.53
N LEU A 907 15.05 6.50 56.49
CA LEU A 907 16.51 6.36 56.43
C LEU A 907 16.92 6.24 54.95
N TRP A 908 17.73 7.18 54.47
CA TRP A 908 18.13 7.28 53.06
C TRP A 908 19.13 6.19 52.66
N TRP A 909 18.63 4.99 52.39
CA TRP A 909 19.41 3.92 51.78
C TRP A 909 19.60 4.20 50.28
N PHE A 910 20.77 4.74 49.93
CA PHE A 910 21.24 4.75 48.55
C PHE A 910 21.46 3.31 48.08
N ASP A 911 20.70 2.86 47.09
CA ASP A 911 20.80 1.51 46.56
C ASP A 911 22.17 1.26 45.94
N LYS A 912 22.98 0.41 46.58
CA LYS A 912 24.32 0.05 46.08
C LYS A 912 24.24 -0.68 44.74
N GLU A 913 23.12 -1.37 44.47
CA GLU A 913 22.86 -1.94 43.15
C GLU A 913 22.58 -0.88 42.08
N GLU A 914 21.84 0.19 42.38
CA GLU A 914 21.63 1.33 41.47
C GLU A 914 22.98 1.97 41.11
N ALA A 915 23.84 2.20 42.11
CA ALA A 915 25.18 2.73 41.90
C ALA A 915 26.03 1.78 41.03
N GLY A 916 26.00 0.47 41.28
CA GLY A 916 26.67 -0.54 40.47
C GLY A 916 26.15 -0.59 39.02
N ARG A 917 24.82 -0.60 38.84
CA ARG A 917 24.16 -0.58 37.52
C ARG A 917 24.51 0.70 36.73
N ARG A 918 24.64 1.86 37.41
CA ARG A 918 25.09 3.11 36.79
C ARG A 918 26.58 3.03 36.40
N LEU A 919 27.44 2.54 37.28
CA LEU A 919 28.89 2.38 37.03
C LEU A 919 29.16 1.41 35.86
N GLU A 920 28.38 0.33 35.72
CA GLU A 920 28.51 -0.57 34.57
C GLU A 920 28.05 0.07 33.25
N ARG A 921 26.95 0.84 33.24
CA ARG A 921 26.53 1.59 32.04
C ARG A 921 27.63 2.57 31.62
N ASP A 922 28.16 3.31 32.58
CA ASP A 922 29.21 4.30 32.35
C ASP A 922 30.53 3.65 31.88
N ARG A 923 30.91 2.50 32.45
CA ARG A 923 32.03 1.69 31.95
C ARG A 923 31.81 1.23 30.50
N ARG A 924 30.61 0.76 30.14
CA ARG A 924 30.27 0.34 28.78
C ARG A 924 30.26 1.51 27.79
N LEU A 925 29.79 2.69 28.21
CA LEU A 925 29.88 3.93 27.42
C LEU A 925 31.34 4.35 27.20
N ARG A 926 32.17 4.35 28.25
CA ARG A 926 33.61 4.62 28.14
C ARG A 926 34.36 3.59 27.29
N GLN A 927 33.89 2.33 27.21
CA GLN A 927 34.44 1.33 26.28
C GLN A 927 34.06 1.65 24.83
N ARG A 928 32.77 1.89 24.54
CA ARG A 928 32.32 2.30 23.20
C ARG A 928 33.01 3.55 22.71
N ALA A 929 33.10 4.60 23.54
CA ALA A 929 33.79 5.83 23.19
C ALA A 929 35.31 5.64 22.94
N ARG A 930 35.94 4.63 23.55
CA ARG A 930 37.34 4.24 23.25
C ARG A 930 37.45 3.42 21.97
N GLU A 931 36.48 2.56 21.69
CA GLU A 931 36.40 1.78 20.44
C GLU A 931 36.10 2.71 19.24
N GLU A 932 35.21 3.69 19.41
CA GLU A 932 34.92 4.74 18.43
C GLU A 932 36.12 5.68 18.24
N LYS A 933 36.77 6.15 19.32
CA LYS A 933 38.02 6.92 19.18
C LYS A 933 39.15 6.11 18.51
N LYS A 934 39.24 4.79 18.73
CA LYS A 934 40.18 3.93 17.99
C LYS A 934 39.82 3.84 16.51
N ARG A 935 38.56 3.57 16.17
CA ARG A 935 38.10 3.53 14.77
C ARG A 935 38.29 4.86 14.06
N LEU A 936 38.03 5.99 14.72
CA LEU A 936 38.30 7.32 14.18
C LEU A 936 39.80 7.59 14.01
N ALA A 937 40.66 7.15 14.94
CA ALA A 937 42.11 7.25 14.79
C ALA A 937 42.65 6.36 13.66
N GLU A 938 42.12 5.15 13.50
CA GLU A 938 42.41 4.24 12.38
C GLU A 938 41.94 4.83 11.05
N GLU A 939 40.72 5.38 10.99
CA GLU A 939 40.18 6.03 9.79
C GLU A 939 40.95 7.31 9.42
N ASN A 940 41.32 8.14 10.40
CA ASN A 940 42.19 9.31 10.18
C ASN A 940 43.57 8.91 9.66
N LYS A 941 44.11 7.75 10.08
CA LYS A 941 45.38 7.21 9.58
C LYS A 941 45.32 6.79 8.10
N TRP A 942 44.14 6.42 7.61
CA TRP A 942 43.88 6.18 6.17
C TRP A 942 43.57 7.47 5.37
N ARG A 943 43.32 8.59 6.05
CA ARG A 943 42.98 9.89 5.45
C ARG A 943 44.17 10.85 5.35
N GLN A 944 45.32 10.50 5.91
CA GLN A 944 46.55 11.30 5.84
C GLN A 944 47.34 10.99 4.56
N LEU A 945 47.64 12.01 3.76
CA LEU A 945 48.48 11.87 2.57
C LEU A 945 49.98 11.76 2.93
N PRO A 946 50.83 11.25 2.02
CA PRO A 946 52.30 11.25 2.19
C PRO A 946 52.93 12.64 2.40
N SER A 947 52.21 13.72 2.10
CA SER A 947 52.58 15.11 2.39
C SER A 947 52.22 15.57 3.82
N GLY A 948 51.70 14.67 4.67
CA GLY A 948 51.27 14.96 6.05
C GLY A 948 49.85 15.57 6.16
N VAL A 949 49.30 16.11 5.07
CA VAL A 949 47.98 16.75 5.01
C VAL A 949 46.85 15.72 5.11
N TYR A 950 45.85 15.99 5.94
CA TYR A 950 44.64 15.18 6.05
C TYR A 950 43.60 15.52 4.97
N THR A 951 42.95 14.51 4.41
CA THR A 951 41.95 14.68 3.35
C THR A 951 40.61 14.01 3.68
N THR A 952 39.51 14.71 3.41
CA THR A 952 38.15 14.19 3.58
C THR A 952 37.70 13.31 2.41
N ALA A 953 38.36 13.41 1.26
CA ALA A 953 38.10 12.61 0.07
C ALA A 953 38.36 11.12 0.29
N GLU A 954 37.50 10.26 -0.28
CA GLU A 954 37.72 8.81 -0.30
C GLU A 954 38.90 8.47 -1.22
N ALA A 955 39.95 7.85 -0.67
CA ALA A 955 41.12 7.44 -1.45
C ALA A 955 40.72 6.41 -2.53
N ARG A 956 40.99 6.74 -3.80
CA ARG A 956 40.69 5.83 -4.92
C ARG A 956 41.74 4.71 -5.01
N PRO A 957 41.35 3.47 -5.34
CA PRO A 957 42.31 2.45 -5.75
C PRO A 957 43.04 2.92 -7.02
N ASN A 958 44.37 3.08 -6.93
CA ASN A 958 45.20 3.53 -8.06
C ASN A 958 45.38 2.45 -9.14
N ALA A 959 45.14 1.18 -8.81
CA ALA A 959 45.15 0.05 -9.72
C ALA A 959 43.99 -0.89 -9.42
N TYR A 960 43.51 -1.62 -10.43
CA TYR A 960 42.46 -2.63 -10.27
C TYR A 960 42.94 -3.86 -9.49
N ILE A 961 44.24 -4.15 -9.54
CA ILE A 961 44.93 -5.11 -8.69
C ILE A 961 46.08 -4.34 -8.02
N PRO A 962 46.14 -4.25 -6.68
CA PRO A 962 47.28 -3.63 -5.99
C PRO A 962 48.57 -4.41 -6.22
N LEU A 963 49.69 -3.71 -6.44
CA LEU A 963 51.01 -4.34 -6.61
C LEU A 963 51.52 -4.99 -5.31
N ASP A 964 51.01 -4.54 -4.15
CA ASP A 964 51.41 -4.98 -2.82
C ASP A 964 50.49 -6.06 -2.22
N ASP A 965 49.49 -6.55 -2.95
CA ASP A 965 48.62 -7.66 -2.51
C ASP A 965 49.24 -9.03 -2.89
N PRO A 966 49.70 -9.85 -1.92
CA PRO A 966 50.31 -11.15 -2.20
C PRO A 966 49.33 -12.19 -2.78
N LEU A 967 48.01 -11.91 -2.79
CA LEU A 967 46.99 -12.74 -3.42
C LEU A 967 46.59 -12.25 -4.82
N GLY A 968 47.03 -11.06 -5.24
CA GLY A 968 46.76 -10.49 -6.57
C GLY A 968 45.27 -10.31 -6.90
N LEU A 969 44.42 -10.07 -5.90
CA LEU A 969 42.97 -10.07 -6.09
C LEU A 969 42.45 -8.71 -6.60
N PRO A 970 41.51 -8.69 -7.56
CA PRO A 970 41.00 -7.45 -8.12
C PRO A 970 40.07 -6.72 -7.15
N VAL A 971 40.42 -5.46 -6.83
CA VAL A 971 39.67 -4.57 -5.94
C VAL A 971 38.73 -3.68 -6.76
N PRO A 972 37.40 -3.73 -6.55
CA PRO A 972 36.46 -2.92 -7.31
C PRO A 972 36.55 -1.43 -6.90
N PHE A 973 36.52 -0.52 -7.89
CA PHE A 973 36.65 0.94 -7.72
C PHE A 973 35.50 1.65 -6.95
N GLY A 974 34.64 0.89 -6.26
CA GLY A 974 33.60 1.42 -5.37
C GLY A 974 32.58 2.31 -6.07
N ARG A 975 32.43 3.56 -5.59
CA ARG A 975 31.53 4.58 -6.16
C ARG A 975 32.09 5.27 -7.40
N PHE A 976 33.35 5.01 -7.77
CA PHE A 976 34.03 5.71 -8.86
C PHE A 976 34.03 4.87 -10.13
N ALA A 977 33.57 5.46 -11.24
CA ALA A 977 33.62 4.80 -12.53
C ALA A 977 35.09 4.57 -12.97
N PRO A 978 35.42 3.41 -13.56
CA PRO A 978 36.75 3.17 -14.12
C PRO A 978 37.02 4.16 -15.25
N ILE A 979 38.25 4.71 -15.26
CA ILE A 979 38.66 5.70 -16.26
C ILE A 979 38.70 5.02 -17.63
N LYS A 980 37.74 5.34 -18.51
CA LYS A 980 37.88 5.03 -19.93
C LYS A 980 39.07 5.83 -20.48
N PRO A 981 40.12 5.19 -21.02
CA PRO A 981 41.12 5.93 -21.78
C PRO A 981 40.41 6.61 -22.96
N ARG A 982 40.67 7.90 -23.17
CA ARG A 982 40.19 8.59 -24.38
C ARG A 982 40.88 7.94 -25.60
N PRO A 983 40.18 7.70 -26.71
CA PRO A 983 40.83 7.24 -27.93
C PRO A 983 41.92 8.25 -28.34
N GLN A 984 43.06 7.76 -28.82
CA GLN A 984 44.17 8.62 -29.24
C GLN A 984 43.71 9.49 -30.42
N GLY A 985 43.58 10.79 -30.18
CA GLY A 985 43.33 11.76 -31.25
C GLY A 985 44.53 11.81 -32.19
N ALA A 986 44.28 11.82 -33.50
CA ALA A 986 45.30 11.71 -34.56
C ALA A 986 46.26 12.93 -34.70
N TYR A 987 46.33 13.79 -33.69
CA TYR A 987 47.10 15.04 -33.67
C TYR A 987 47.85 15.21 -32.34
N MET A 988 48.77 14.29 -32.04
CA MET A 988 49.85 14.52 -31.07
C MET A 988 51.19 14.46 -31.79
N ARG A 989 51.93 15.57 -31.76
CA ARG A 989 53.22 15.71 -32.46
C ARG A 989 54.29 14.90 -31.71
N HIS A 990 54.94 13.97 -32.41
CA HIS A 990 56.08 13.25 -31.85
C HIS A 990 57.29 14.18 -31.70
N TYR A 991 57.50 14.70 -30.49
CA TYR A 991 58.81 15.21 -30.10
C TYR A 991 59.78 14.04 -29.99
N ARG A 992 60.83 14.02 -30.83
CA ARG A 992 61.93 13.06 -30.69
C ARG A 992 62.69 13.38 -29.41
N ASN A 993 62.77 12.41 -28.49
CA ASN A 993 63.64 12.51 -27.32
C ASN A 993 65.11 12.68 -27.78
N LEU A 994 65.81 13.64 -27.18
CA LEU A 994 67.25 13.82 -27.37
C LEU A 994 68.00 12.66 -26.72
N THR A 995 68.78 11.93 -27.52
CA THR A 995 69.69 10.89 -27.03
C THR A 995 70.91 11.54 -26.36
N VAL A 996 70.85 11.75 -25.05
CA VAL A 996 72.03 12.11 -24.24
C VAL A 996 72.75 10.83 -23.82
N LYS A 997 74.08 10.81 -23.98
CA LYS A 997 74.92 9.64 -23.71
C LYS A 997 75.18 9.45 -22.21
N SER A 998 75.37 8.20 -21.80
CA SER A 998 75.91 7.83 -20.49
C SER A 998 77.34 8.33 -20.31
N TRP A 999 77.60 9.07 -19.23
CA TRP A 999 78.94 9.26 -18.67
C TRP A 999 78.87 9.27 -17.14
N ASN A 1000 79.63 8.34 -16.57
CA ASN A 1000 80.07 8.12 -15.19
C ASN A 1000 79.85 9.26 -14.18
N PHE A 1001 79.27 8.93 -13.02
CA PHE A 1001 80.10 8.54 -11.86
C PHE A 1001 79.41 7.46 -11.02
#